data_AF-A0A235HQX3-F1
#
_entry.id   AF-A0A235HQX3-F1
#
_cell.length_a   1.000
_cell.length_b   1.000
_cell.length_c   1.000
_cell.angle_alpha   90.00
_cell.angle_beta   90.00
_cell.angle_gamma   90.00
#
_symmetry.space_group_name_H-M   'P 1'
#
loop_
_entity.id
_entity.type
_entity.pdbx_description
1 polymer ?
#
loop_
_entity_poly.entity_id
_entity_poly.type
_entity_poly.pdbx_seq_one_letter_code
_entity_poly.pdbx_strand_id
1 'polypeptide(L)'
;MSKFNSAHNQELLNAIVKLLEHNNYNLALQALEKFFQNNSESNTKEYFYARVLLLDAYLYNGHLDKAISLCQELSNSKHQTTQILAQYYLAEIFPKAKPTEKKSSLNSNKNLLTLAQATELIHTGYEALIKKRYKEAIRALKICCQAASPATKEYLKAHKLLIKAYQENGQINQAIALCQQLLVNEDKATRKWARQLLFTDLFIDNIDVSATAQNPSKLEVKLQTPSETLPEEPEPPIEKFTPKTLKEFKIFCQKNLLSELKVFEFRRKQALLSIITLHLLFLSFLIITFKLLSMISFDINDYIYIEEPSLFENHSTPIAVVFICKIIIFLFSSFSYLLCFLLLFWIWIFFYSTILQGFSAAFTYKISEKIFTFVNKNKNLKYLTSCSKEDSENTINCFQHSQLFKGLINPNNIEHDVYVYGKINGIDICFSNIRAELELKHDWTNFLDIIFFIVRRYETIIQSNIVYLFIFSILRVLSLLIFVLPFTFSALIFRIIKIIPYIINHILRGKNIEYKKFESEVLKNQFTRTSLIFKGLFFKAKFNKNLRTVTIVQPKAINANIHALNHAKKQVIKLEDPEFAKLFTVYGDDQIEARYVLSTNLMDKIVNFRKKTNRNIYISFVDDMIYIAIEEAVENNILEPNLYKSVLSFAPLREYFETLNL
;
A
#
# COMPACT_ATOMS: atom_id res chain seq x y z
N MET A 1 -30.48 17.85 18.13
CA MET A 1 -30.36 16.66 17.26
C MET A 1 -29.44 17.01 16.11
N SER A 2 -28.21 16.49 16.13
CA SER A 2 -27.19 16.80 15.12
C SER A 2 -27.47 16.04 13.82
N LYS A 3 -27.76 16.75 12.73
CA LYS A 3 -27.71 16.19 11.37
C LYS A 3 -26.30 15.63 11.13
N PHE A 4 -26.18 14.37 10.73
CA PHE A 4 -24.89 13.78 10.38
C PHE A 4 -24.35 14.35 9.06
N ASN A 5 -23.03 14.54 8.97
CA ASN A 5 -22.32 15.00 7.77
C ASN A 5 -22.34 13.91 6.66
N SER A 6 -22.28 14.28 5.38
CA SER A 6 -22.40 13.34 4.24
C SER A 6 -21.36 12.21 4.27
N ALA A 7 -20.14 12.50 4.74
CA ALA A 7 -19.07 11.52 4.91
C ALA A 7 -19.43 10.41 5.93
N HIS A 8 -20.11 10.77 7.02
CA HIS A 8 -20.54 9.79 8.03
C HIS A 8 -21.70 8.92 7.51
N ASN A 9 -22.62 9.51 6.74
CA ASN A 9 -23.68 8.77 6.06
C ASN A 9 -23.11 7.76 5.05
N GLN A 10 -22.04 8.12 4.34
CA GLN A 10 -21.36 7.22 3.40
C GLN A 10 -20.61 6.07 4.11
N GLU A 11 -19.95 6.34 5.24
CA GLU A 11 -19.36 5.31 6.10
C GLU A 11 -20.41 4.33 6.64
N LEU A 12 -21.54 4.85 7.10
CA LEU A 12 -22.65 4.04 7.60
C LEU A 12 -23.24 3.15 6.50
N LEU A 13 -23.45 3.67 5.29
CA LEU A 13 -23.92 2.90 4.15
C LEU A 13 -22.91 1.83 3.71
N ASN A 14 -21.61 2.12 3.76
CA ASN A 14 -20.56 1.12 3.49
C ASN A 14 -20.54 0.01 4.55
N ALA A 15 -20.79 0.34 5.82
CA ALA A 15 -20.92 -0.66 6.88
C ALA A 15 -22.15 -1.54 6.66
N ILE A 16 -23.30 -0.97 6.26
CA ILE A 16 -24.52 -1.71 5.91
C ILE A 16 -24.27 -2.68 4.75
N VAL A 17 -23.54 -2.25 3.72
CA VAL A 17 -23.14 -3.13 2.60
C VAL A 17 -22.34 -4.33 3.11
N LYS A 18 -21.36 -4.12 3.99
CA LYS A 18 -20.58 -5.21 4.59
C LYS A 18 -21.45 -6.17 5.41
N LEU A 19 -22.45 -5.66 6.13
CA LEU A 19 -23.38 -6.49 6.90
C LEU A 19 -24.22 -7.38 5.98
N LEU A 20 -24.73 -6.82 4.87
CA LEU A 20 -25.46 -7.58 3.84
C LEU A 20 -24.57 -8.63 3.16
N GLU A 21 -23.28 -8.36 2.98
CA GLU A 21 -22.31 -9.32 2.43
C GLU A 21 -22.05 -10.52 3.34
N HIS A 22 -22.07 -10.33 4.66
CA HIS A 22 -21.88 -11.40 5.65
C HIS A 22 -23.22 -12.07 6.04
N ASN A 23 -24.28 -11.86 5.26
CA ASN A 23 -25.63 -12.37 5.50
C ASN A 23 -26.23 -11.95 6.86
N ASN A 24 -25.76 -10.84 7.44
CA ASN A 24 -26.23 -10.31 8.72
C ASN A 24 -27.41 -9.34 8.51
N TYR A 25 -28.53 -9.85 7.97
CA TYR A 25 -29.65 -9.02 7.51
C TYR A 25 -30.38 -8.26 8.63
N ASN A 26 -30.50 -8.84 9.83
CA ASN A 26 -31.12 -8.20 10.99
C ASN A 26 -30.34 -6.96 11.46
N LEU A 27 -29.01 -7.06 11.52
CA LEU A 27 -28.14 -5.93 11.87
C LEU A 27 -28.14 -4.87 10.76
N ALA A 28 -28.21 -5.30 9.50
CA ALA A 28 -28.35 -4.38 8.37
C ALA A 28 -29.66 -3.58 8.44
N LEU A 29 -30.79 -4.22 8.80
CA LEU A 29 -32.08 -3.56 8.99
C LEU A 29 -32.03 -2.54 10.14
N GLN A 30 -31.45 -2.90 11.29
CA GLN A 30 -31.30 -1.98 12.43
C GLN A 30 -30.43 -0.75 12.07
N ALA A 31 -29.35 -0.98 11.32
CA ALA A 31 -28.48 0.10 10.86
C ALA A 31 -29.18 1.01 9.83
N LEU A 32 -30.00 0.43 8.94
CA LEU A 32 -30.82 1.18 7.99
C LEU A 32 -31.93 1.97 8.68
N GLU A 33 -32.60 1.41 9.68
CA GLU A 33 -33.61 2.12 10.47
C GLU A 33 -32.99 3.34 11.17
N LYS A 34 -31.81 3.17 11.78
CA LYS A 34 -31.04 4.27 12.35
C LYS A 34 -30.61 5.31 11.31
N PHE A 35 -30.30 4.88 10.09
CA PHE A 35 -29.98 5.80 8.99
C PHE A 35 -31.19 6.66 8.61
N PHE A 36 -32.37 6.06 8.44
CA PHE A 36 -33.59 6.78 8.05
C PHE A 36 -34.15 7.68 9.15
N GLN A 37 -34.02 7.28 10.43
CA GLN A 37 -34.41 8.14 11.56
C GLN A 37 -33.58 9.44 11.62
N ASN A 38 -32.31 9.38 11.23
CA ASN A 38 -31.39 10.52 11.29
C ASN A 38 -31.32 11.35 10.01
N ASN A 39 -31.85 10.84 8.89
CA ASN A 39 -31.84 11.50 7.58
C ASN A 39 -33.27 11.61 7.03
N SER A 40 -33.91 12.75 7.28
CA SER A 40 -35.28 13.05 6.82
C SER A 40 -35.36 13.62 5.40
N GLU A 41 -34.22 13.96 4.78
CA GLU A 41 -34.16 14.49 3.42
C GLU A 41 -34.29 13.36 2.38
N SER A 42 -35.45 13.28 1.74
CA SER A 42 -35.84 12.16 0.86
C SER A 42 -35.26 12.18 -0.56
N ASN A 43 -34.49 13.21 -0.92
CA ASN A 43 -34.00 13.44 -2.29
C ASN A 43 -32.46 13.39 -2.44
N THR A 44 -31.72 12.90 -1.45
CA THR A 44 -30.25 12.73 -1.56
C THR A 44 -29.88 11.39 -2.19
N LYS A 45 -28.73 11.31 -2.87
CA LYS A 45 -28.25 10.07 -3.52
C LYS A 45 -28.04 8.95 -2.49
N GLU A 46 -27.56 9.33 -1.31
CA GLU A 46 -27.35 8.46 -0.16
C GLU A 46 -28.67 7.91 0.37
N TYR A 47 -29.73 8.72 0.40
CA TYR A 47 -31.07 8.28 0.79
C TYR A 47 -31.65 7.26 -0.20
N PHE A 48 -31.50 7.49 -1.52
CA PHE A 48 -31.90 6.51 -2.53
C PHE A 48 -31.10 5.22 -2.44
N TYR A 49 -29.78 5.31 -2.24
CA TYR A 49 -28.93 4.13 -2.07
C TYR A 49 -29.32 3.33 -0.83
N ALA A 50 -29.63 4.01 0.29
CA ALA A 50 -30.15 3.37 1.49
C ALA A 50 -31.45 2.61 1.24
N ARG A 51 -32.37 3.17 0.44
CA ARG A 51 -33.63 2.50 0.07
C ARG A 51 -33.40 1.24 -0.78
N VAL A 52 -32.38 1.26 -1.64
CA VAL A 52 -31.97 0.06 -2.40
C VAL A 52 -31.38 -1.02 -1.49
N LEU A 53 -30.56 -0.65 -0.50
CA LEU A 53 -30.03 -1.59 0.49
C LEU A 53 -31.13 -2.15 1.40
N LEU A 54 -32.14 -1.34 1.72
CA LEU A 54 -33.33 -1.75 2.46
C LEU A 54 -34.15 -2.79 1.70
N LEU A 55 -34.28 -2.64 0.38
CA LEU A 55 -34.94 -3.61 -0.45
C LEU A 55 -34.22 -4.98 -0.43
N ASP A 56 -32.89 -4.99 -0.59
CA ASP A 56 -32.08 -6.22 -0.45
C ASP A 56 -32.27 -6.85 0.94
N ALA A 57 -32.23 -6.04 2.00
CA ALA A 57 -32.39 -6.52 3.36
C ALA A 57 -33.77 -7.16 3.59
N TYR A 58 -34.85 -6.60 3.03
CA TYR A 58 -36.18 -7.20 3.13
C TYR A 58 -36.34 -8.47 2.30
N LEU A 59 -35.75 -8.53 1.10
CA LEU A 59 -35.81 -9.71 0.24
C LEU A 59 -35.11 -10.92 0.85
N TYR A 60 -33.89 -10.73 1.36
CA TYR A 60 -33.10 -11.83 1.92
C TYR A 60 -33.45 -12.18 3.37
N ASN A 61 -34.28 -11.38 4.04
CA ASN A 61 -34.76 -11.64 5.40
C ASN A 61 -36.23 -12.12 5.46
N GLY A 62 -36.81 -12.49 4.31
CA GLY A 62 -38.16 -13.10 4.25
C GLY A 62 -39.33 -12.13 4.42
N HIS A 63 -39.09 -10.81 4.47
CA HIS A 63 -40.15 -9.79 4.57
C HIS A 63 -40.66 -9.35 3.19
N LEU A 64 -41.21 -10.31 2.42
CA LEU A 64 -41.64 -10.10 1.04
C LEU A 64 -42.70 -9.00 0.91
N ASP A 65 -43.68 -8.91 1.80
CA ASP A 65 -44.73 -7.89 1.75
C ASP A 65 -44.17 -6.46 1.86
N LYS A 66 -43.16 -6.28 2.72
CA LYS A 66 -42.46 -5.00 2.89
C LYS A 66 -41.60 -4.67 1.66
N ALA A 67 -40.94 -5.67 1.08
CA ALA A 67 -40.18 -5.50 -0.16
C ALA A 67 -41.09 -5.11 -1.33
N ILE A 68 -42.27 -5.73 -1.45
CA ILE A 68 -43.26 -5.43 -2.49
C ILE A 68 -43.79 -4.01 -2.35
N SER A 69 -44.19 -3.61 -1.14
CA SER A 69 -44.65 -2.23 -0.86
C SER A 69 -43.56 -1.20 -1.18
N LEU A 70 -42.32 -1.47 -0.78
CA LEU A 70 -41.19 -0.58 -1.05
C LEU A 70 -40.89 -0.50 -2.55
N CYS A 71 -40.95 -1.62 -3.28
CA CYS A 71 -40.80 -1.63 -4.73
C CYS A 71 -41.87 -0.80 -5.45
N GLN A 72 -43.15 -0.92 -5.04
CA GLN A 72 -44.26 -0.13 -5.60
C GLN A 72 -44.08 1.37 -5.34
N GLU A 73 -43.56 1.73 -4.17
CA GLU A 73 -43.24 3.12 -3.84
C GLU A 73 -42.06 3.65 -4.68
N LEU A 74 -41.02 2.83 -4.84
CA LEU A 74 -39.82 3.17 -5.63
C LEU A 74 -40.09 3.24 -7.13
N SER A 75 -41.05 2.46 -7.66
CA SER A 75 -41.48 2.54 -9.06
C SER A 75 -42.17 3.86 -9.41
N ASN A 76 -42.72 4.55 -8.41
CA ASN A 76 -43.34 5.87 -8.56
C ASN A 76 -42.36 7.02 -8.25
N SER A 77 -41.09 6.73 -7.98
CA SER A 77 -40.08 7.77 -7.69
C SER A 77 -39.75 8.63 -8.92
N LYS A 78 -39.31 9.87 -8.72
CA LYS A 78 -38.88 10.77 -9.82
C LYS A 78 -37.52 10.39 -10.45
N HIS A 79 -36.83 9.38 -9.91
CA HIS A 79 -35.47 9.02 -10.34
C HIS A 79 -35.46 7.77 -11.23
N GLN A 80 -35.01 7.92 -12.48
CA GLN A 80 -35.00 6.86 -13.49
C GLN A 80 -34.23 5.59 -13.06
N THR A 81 -33.09 5.73 -12.39
CA THR A 81 -32.30 4.57 -11.88
C THR A 81 -33.06 3.77 -10.83
N THR A 82 -33.82 4.45 -9.97
CA THR A 82 -34.64 3.85 -8.92
C THR A 82 -35.87 3.15 -9.50
N GLN A 83 -36.48 3.72 -10.55
CA GLN A 83 -37.57 3.10 -11.30
C GLN A 83 -37.13 1.80 -12.00
N ILE A 84 -36.01 1.83 -12.73
CA ILE A 84 -35.48 0.65 -13.45
C ILE A 84 -35.20 -0.49 -12.46
N LEU A 85 -34.60 -0.16 -11.31
CA LEU A 85 -34.25 -1.14 -10.29
C LEU A 85 -35.52 -1.70 -9.62
N ALA A 86 -36.49 -0.86 -9.27
CA ALA A 86 -37.77 -1.30 -8.71
C ALA A 86 -38.54 -2.22 -9.67
N GLN A 87 -38.56 -1.90 -10.97
CA GLN A 87 -39.19 -2.73 -11.99
C GLN A 87 -38.47 -4.08 -12.17
N TYR A 88 -37.14 -4.12 -12.13
CA TYR A 88 -36.38 -5.36 -12.16
C TYR A 88 -36.69 -6.26 -10.95
N TYR A 89 -36.66 -5.71 -9.73
CA TYR A 89 -36.97 -6.48 -8.53
C TYR A 89 -38.43 -6.95 -8.50
N LEU A 90 -39.40 -6.14 -8.99
CA LEU A 90 -40.78 -6.59 -9.16
C LEU A 90 -40.90 -7.77 -10.13
N ALA A 91 -40.11 -7.80 -11.21
CA ALA A 91 -40.07 -8.91 -12.16
C ALA A 91 -39.37 -10.17 -11.60
N GLU A 92 -38.40 -10.02 -10.69
CA GLU A 92 -37.72 -11.12 -9.98
C GLU A 92 -38.61 -11.72 -8.87
N ILE A 93 -39.36 -10.88 -8.15
CA ILE A 93 -40.28 -11.28 -7.06
C ILE A 93 -41.59 -11.87 -7.61
N PHE A 94 -42.10 -11.37 -8.74
CA PHE A 94 -43.31 -11.86 -9.41
C PHE A 94 -42.98 -12.44 -10.80
N PRO A 95 -42.78 -13.77 -10.94
CA PRO A 95 -42.50 -14.37 -12.25
C PRO A 95 -43.66 -14.28 -13.26
N LYS A 96 -44.82 -13.72 -12.89
CA LYS A 96 -46.00 -13.55 -13.76
C LYS A 96 -46.02 -12.26 -14.60
N ALA A 97 -45.05 -11.36 -14.45
CA ALA A 97 -44.97 -10.13 -15.25
C ALA A 97 -43.63 -10.06 -16.02
N LYS A 98 -43.34 -11.04 -16.89
CA LYS A 98 -42.36 -10.82 -17.97
C LYS A 98 -42.99 -9.85 -18.97
N PRO A 99 -42.44 -8.65 -19.21
CA PRO A 99 -42.82 -7.87 -20.36
C PRO A 99 -42.42 -8.67 -21.59
N THR A 100 -43.41 -9.22 -22.28
CA THR A 100 -43.23 -9.81 -23.59
C THR A 100 -43.27 -8.66 -24.58
N GLU A 101 -42.13 -8.07 -24.92
CA GLU A 101 -42.05 -7.32 -26.17
C GLU A 101 -40.76 -7.57 -26.95
N LYS A 102 -41.02 -8.17 -28.12
CA LYS A 102 -40.37 -8.01 -29.42
C LYS A 102 -38.91 -8.42 -29.53
N LYS A 103 -38.76 -9.70 -29.88
CA LYS A 103 -37.86 -10.11 -30.97
C LYS A 103 -38.11 -9.20 -32.20
N SER A 104 -37.42 -8.07 -32.29
CA SER A 104 -37.14 -7.45 -33.58
C SER A 104 -35.94 -8.19 -34.16
N SER A 105 -36.25 -9.09 -35.10
CA SER A 105 -35.34 -9.71 -36.02
C SER A 105 -34.33 -8.70 -36.60
N LEU A 106 -33.06 -8.85 -36.25
CA LEU A 106 -31.97 -8.54 -37.19
C LEU A 106 -30.74 -9.41 -36.87
N ASN A 107 -30.62 -10.46 -37.67
CA ASN A 107 -29.41 -11.17 -38.05
C ASN A 107 -28.58 -11.84 -36.94
N SER A 108 -28.96 -13.10 -36.74
CA SER A 108 -28.06 -14.22 -36.46
C SER A 108 -26.83 -14.22 -37.37
N ASN A 109 -25.72 -13.70 -36.83
CA ASN A 109 -24.35 -14.18 -37.01
C ASN A 109 -23.45 -13.36 -36.08
N LYS A 110 -23.63 -13.49 -34.76
CA LYS A 110 -22.64 -12.97 -33.81
C LYS A 110 -21.47 -13.94 -33.82
N ASN A 111 -20.44 -13.60 -34.59
CA ASN A 111 -19.11 -14.20 -34.46
C ASN A 111 -18.69 -14.10 -32.98
N LEU A 112 -18.84 -15.20 -32.24
CA LEU A 112 -18.32 -15.31 -30.88
C LEU A 112 -16.80 -15.21 -30.99
N LEU A 113 -16.21 -14.15 -30.45
CA LEU A 113 -14.75 -14.02 -30.39
C LEU A 113 -14.19 -15.18 -29.57
N THR A 114 -13.09 -15.77 -30.02
CA THR A 114 -12.34 -16.72 -29.19
C THR A 114 -11.79 -16.00 -27.95
N LEU A 115 -11.57 -16.72 -26.85
CA LEU A 115 -11.04 -16.14 -25.60
C LEU A 115 -9.75 -15.33 -25.84
N ALA A 116 -8.91 -15.77 -26.78
CA ALA A 116 -7.70 -15.08 -27.20
C ALA A 116 -8.00 -13.72 -27.83
N GLN A 117 -8.95 -13.64 -28.77
CA GLN A 117 -9.35 -12.39 -29.43
C GLN A 117 -10.03 -11.41 -28.46
N ALA A 118 -10.84 -11.92 -27.52
CA ALA A 118 -11.44 -11.08 -26.48
C ALA A 118 -10.37 -10.49 -25.55
N THR A 119 -9.35 -11.28 -25.20
CA THR A 119 -8.23 -10.83 -24.35
C THR A 119 -7.36 -9.80 -25.08
N GLU A 120 -7.10 -10.01 -26.37
CA GLU A 120 -6.36 -9.07 -27.21
C GLU A 120 -7.09 -7.74 -27.36
N LEU A 121 -8.41 -7.76 -27.60
CA LEU A 121 -9.22 -6.54 -27.68
C LEU A 121 -9.29 -5.77 -26.35
N ILE A 122 -9.37 -6.49 -25.23
CA ILE A 122 -9.30 -5.89 -23.89
C ILE A 122 -7.93 -5.24 -23.66
N HIS A 123 -6.84 -5.93 -24.03
CA HIS A 123 -5.49 -5.41 -23.91
C HIS A 123 -5.28 -4.16 -24.79
N THR A 124 -5.68 -4.21 -26.05
CA THR A 124 -5.61 -3.08 -26.99
C THR A 124 -6.46 -1.91 -26.50
N GLY A 125 -7.67 -2.17 -26.01
CA GLY A 125 -8.53 -1.16 -25.41
C GLY A 125 -7.93 -0.50 -24.18
N TYR A 126 -7.29 -1.29 -23.32
CA TYR A 126 -6.61 -0.82 -22.10
C TYR A 126 -5.37 0.03 -22.42
N GLU A 127 -4.51 -0.42 -23.32
CA GLU A 127 -3.33 0.31 -23.79
C GLU A 127 -3.70 1.65 -24.43
N ALA A 128 -4.75 1.66 -25.25
CA ALA A 128 -5.27 2.89 -25.84
C ALA A 128 -5.82 3.86 -24.79
N LEU A 129 -6.41 3.35 -23.71
CA LEU A 129 -6.90 4.15 -22.58
C LEU A 129 -5.74 4.80 -21.81
N ILE A 130 -4.66 4.05 -21.52
CA ILE A 130 -3.44 4.59 -20.88
C ILE A 130 -2.83 5.71 -21.73
N LYS A 131 -2.80 5.53 -23.06
CA LYS A 131 -2.24 6.50 -24.00
C LYS A 131 -3.19 7.66 -24.32
N LYS A 132 -4.33 7.78 -23.61
CA LYS A 132 -5.39 8.78 -23.82
C LYS A 132 -5.98 8.80 -25.24
N ARG A 133 -5.90 7.67 -25.95
CA ARG A 133 -6.49 7.48 -27.29
C ARG A 133 -7.91 6.96 -27.16
N TYR A 134 -8.79 7.80 -26.61
CA TYR A 134 -10.15 7.38 -26.20
C TYR A 134 -10.99 6.81 -27.32
N LYS A 135 -10.90 7.36 -28.55
CA LYS A 135 -11.64 6.85 -29.71
C LYS A 135 -11.22 5.41 -30.09
N GLU A 136 -9.93 5.09 -29.98
CA GLU A 136 -9.40 3.75 -30.24
C GLU A 136 -9.81 2.78 -29.11
N ALA A 137 -9.71 3.23 -27.86
CA ALA A 137 -10.12 2.46 -26.68
C ALA A 137 -11.60 2.08 -26.73
N ILE A 138 -12.48 3.06 -26.95
CA ILE A 138 -13.92 2.85 -27.04
C ILE A 138 -14.26 1.89 -28.19
N ARG A 139 -13.61 2.02 -29.35
CA ARG A 139 -13.85 1.13 -30.50
C ARG A 139 -13.50 -0.33 -30.17
N ALA A 140 -12.30 -0.58 -29.65
CA ALA A 140 -11.85 -1.93 -29.32
C ALA A 140 -12.72 -2.58 -28.22
N LEU A 141 -13.04 -1.81 -27.17
CA LEU A 141 -13.82 -2.29 -26.03
C LEU A 141 -15.30 -2.51 -26.38
N LYS A 142 -15.88 -1.68 -27.26
CA LYS A 142 -17.26 -1.86 -27.74
C LYS A 142 -17.41 -3.14 -28.55
N ILE A 143 -16.44 -3.47 -29.40
CA ILE A 143 -16.40 -4.73 -30.15
C ILE A 143 -16.36 -5.92 -29.17
N CYS A 144 -15.49 -5.85 -28.16
CA CYS A 144 -15.41 -6.90 -27.14
C CYS A 144 -16.73 -7.05 -26.35
N CYS A 145 -17.34 -5.94 -25.90
CA CYS A 145 -18.60 -5.96 -25.14
C CYS A 145 -19.77 -6.54 -25.94
N GLN A 146 -19.81 -6.34 -27.26
CA GLN A 146 -20.88 -6.85 -28.13
C GLN A 146 -20.77 -8.34 -28.44
N ALA A 147 -19.55 -8.89 -28.39
CA ALA A 147 -19.25 -10.27 -28.78
C ALA A 147 -18.89 -11.21 -27.60
N ALA A 148 -18.63 -10.67 -26.41
CA ALA A 148 -18.39 -11.46 -25.20
C ALA A 148 -19.68 -12.02 -24.59
N SER A 149 -19.61 -13.23 -24.01
CA SER A 149 -20.72 -13.85 -23.28
C SER A 149 -20.96 -13.16 -21.93
N PRO A 150 -22.22 -12.85 -21.54
CA PRO A 150 -22.54 -12.12 -20.29
C PRO A 150 -22.03 -12.76 -18.99
N ALA A 151 -21.75 -14.07 -18.99
CA ALA A 151 -21.31 -14.81 -17.81
C ALA A 151 -19.77 -14.90 -17.63
N THR A 152 -18.97 -14.31 -18.52
CA THR A 152 -17.50 -14.42 -18.46
C THR A 152 -16.85 -13.26 -17.67
N LYS A 153 -15.71 -13.52 -17.03
CA LYS A 153 -14.95 -12.49 -16.31
C LYS A 153 -14.48 -11.38 -17.26
N GLU A 154 -14.26 -11.72 -18.52
CA GLU A 154 -13.84 -10.87 -19.62
C GLU A 154 -14.96 -9.87 -19.99
N TYR A 155 -16.23 -10.29 -19.93
CA TYR A 155 -17.38 -9.42 -20.15
C TYR A 155 -17.41 -8.27 -19.14
N LEU A 156 -17.26 -8.58 -17.85
CA LEU A 156 -17.23 -7.56 -16.80
C LEU A 156 -15.99 -6.65 -16.92
N LYS A 157 -14.82 -7.22 -17.26
CA LYS A 157 -13.59 -6.43 -17.50
C LYS A 157 -13.74 -5.46 -18.68
N ALA A 158 -14.30 -5.94 -19.80
CA ALA A 158 -14.53 -5.12 -20.98
C ALA A 158 -15.51 -3.98 -20.70
N HIS A 159 -16.62 -4.25 -20.01
CA HIS A 159 -17.60 -3.24 -19.62
C HIS A 159 -17.04 -2.23 -18.62
N LYS A 160 -16.23 -2.67 -17.64
CA LYS A 160 -15.50 -1.79 -16.72
C LYS A 160 -14.61 -0.80 -17.46
N LEU A 161 -13.81 -1.30 -18.41
CA LEU A 161 -12.91 -0.48 -19.21
C LEU A 161 -13.68 0.45 -20.17
N LEU A 162 -14.79 -0.01 -20.75
CA LEU A 162 -15.60 0.79 -21.66
C LEU A 162 -16.29 1.95 -20.93
N ILE A 163 -16.86 1.69 -19.75
CA ILE A 163 -17.43 2.74 -18.89
C ILE A 163 -16.36 3.77 -18.52
N LYS A 164 -15.16 3.31 -18.14
CA LYS A 164 -14.02 4.19 -17.87
C LYS A 164 -13.60 5.00 -19.10
N ALA A 165 -13.58 4.39 -20.28
CA ALA A 165 -13.23 5.08 -21.53
C ALA A 165 -14.27 6.16 -21.89
N TYR A 166 -15.57 5.89 -21.70
CA TYR A 166 -16.62 6.89 -21.87
C TYR A 166 -16.50 8.03 -20.86
N GLN A 167 -16.14 7.74 -19.61
CA GLN A 167 -15.91 8.76 -18.57
C GLN A 167 -14.72 9.67 -18.92
N GLU A 168 -13.55 9.10 -19.22
CA GLU A 168 -12.35 9.89 -19.52
C GLU A 168 -12.47 10.67 -20.85
N ASN A 169 -13.37 10.25 -21.75
CA ASN A 169 -13.70 10.94 -22.99
C ASN A 169 -14.83 11.98 -22.85
N GLY A 170 -15.36 12.21 -21.63
CA GLY A 170 -16.46 13.16 -21.37
C GLY A 170 -17.85 12.71 -21.80
N GLN A 171 -18.04 11.45 -22.20
CA GLN A 171 -19.30 10.85 -22.65
C GLN A 171 -20.09 10.22 -21.49
N ILE A 172 -20.39 11.03 -20.46
CA ILE A 172 -20.97 10.58 -19.18
C ILE A 172 -22.33 9.90 -19.37
N ASN A 173 -23.21 10.44 -20.23
CA ASN A 173 -24.53 9.84 -20.48
C ASN A 173 -24.43 8.42 -21.06
N GLN A 174 -23.40 8.14 -21.88
CA GLN A 174 -23.17 6.80 -22.43
C GLN A 174 -22.63 5.84 -21.36
N ALA A 175 -21.81 6.34 -20.44
CA ALA A 175 -21.34 5.59 -19.27
C ALA A 175 -22.51 5.25 -18.32
N ILE A 176 -23.43 6.18 -18.08
CA ILE A 176 -24.63 5.96 -17.26
C ILE A 176 -25.53 4.92 -17.90
N ALA A 177 -25.86 5.07 -19.19
CA ALA A 177 -26.73 4.14 -19.91
C ALA A 177 -26.15 2.71 -19.91
N LEU A 178 -24.83 2.58 -20.11
CA LEU A 178 -24.14 1.29 -20.05
C LEU A 178 -24.15 0.70 -18.64
N CYS A 179 -23.99 1.52 -17.60
CA CYS A 179 -24.07 1.07 -16.21
C CYS A 179 -25.50 0.62 -15.84
N GLN A 180 -26.52 1.35 -16.32
CA GLN A 180 -27.93 0.98 -16.15
C GLN A 180 -28.26 -0.36 -16.81
N GLN A 181 -27.68 -0.66 -17.98
CA GLN A 181 -27.84 -1.98 -18.63
C GLN A 181 -27.25 -3.12 -17.79
N LEU A 182 -26.15 -2.87 -17.08
CA LEU A 182 -25.49 -3.88 -16.24
C LEU A 182 -26.24 -4.16 -14.93
N LEU A 183 -27.19 -3.31 -14.53
CA LEU A 183 -28.05 -3.56 -13.37
C LEU A 183 -28.99 -4.75 -13.57
N VAL A 184 -29.30 -5.11 -14.82
CA VAL A 184 -30.27 -6.16 -15.19
C VAL A 184 -29.55 -7.44 -15.67
N ASN A 185 -28.22 -7.52 -15.54
CA ASN A 185 -27.43 -8.68 -15.97
C ASN A 185 -27.71 -9.92 -15.10
N GLU A 186 -27.65 -11.14 -15.63
CA GLU A 186 -27.86 -12.39 -14.87
C GLU A 186 -26.79 -12.64 -13.78
N ASP A 187 -25.57 -12.14 -13.95
CA ASP A 187 -24.49 -12.29 -12.98
C ASP A 187 -24.63 -11.33 -11.78
N LYS A 188 -24.73 -11.91 -10.57
CA LYS A 188 -24.87 -11.19 -9.29
C LYS A 188 -23.70 -10.22 -9.03
N ALA A 189 -22.48 -10.58 -9.43
CA ALA A 189 -21.30 -9.73 -9.21
C ALA A 189 -21.32 -8.48 -10.13
N THR A 190 -21.75 -8.66 -11.38
CA THR A 190 -21.92 -7.58 -12.37
C THR A 190 -23.01 -6.60 -11.95
N ARG A 191 -24.19 -7.08 -11.52
CA ARG A 191 -25.26 -6.22 -10.98
C ARG A 191 -24.80 -5.41 -9.77
N LYS A 192 -24.09 -6.08 -8.84
CA LYS A 192 -23.56 -5.45 -7.63
C LYS A 192 -22.58 -4.33 -7.95
N TRP A 193 -21.64 -4.59 -8.86
CA TRP A 193 -20.66 -3.61 -9.28
C TRP A 193 -21.31 -2.39 -9.97
N ALA A 194 -22.25 -2.62 -10.89
CA ALA A 194 -22.97 -1.55 -11.59
C ALA A 194 -23.77 -0.66 -10.63
N ARG A 195 -24.42 -1.27 -9.64
CA ARG A 195 -25.14 -0.57 -8.58
C ARG A 195 -24.20 0.29 -7.73
N GLN A 196 -23.12 -0.27 -7.22
CA GLN A 196 -22.14 0.51 -6.44
C GLN A 196 -21.61 1.69 -7.25
N LEU A 197 -21.31 1.47 -8.53
CA LEU A 197 -20.78 2.50 -9.41
C LEU A 197 -21.78 3.64 -9.65
N LEU A 198 -23.07 3.36 -9.89
CA LEU A 198 -24.11 4.40 -10.10
C LEU A 198 -24.35 5.32 -8.89
N PHE A 199 -24.08 4.83 -7.68
CA PHE A 199 -24.24 5.59 -6.43
C PHE A 199 -22.90 6.12 -5.88
N THR A 200 -21.84 6.10 -6.68
CA THR A 200 -20.61 6.87 -6.37
C THR A 200 -20.70 8.28 -6.94
N ASP A 201 -19.92 9.20 -6.37
CA ASP A 201 -19.80 10.60 -6.85
C ASP A 201 -19.23 10.72 -8.28
N LEU A 202 -18.87 9.60 -8.91
CA LEU A 202 -18.33 9.52 -10.27
C LEU A 202 -19.35 9.85 -11.38
N PHE A 203 -20.63 10.06 -11.05
CA PHE A 203 -21.68 10.52 -11.99
C PHE A 203 -22.41 11.75 -11.44
N ILE A 204 -21.92 12.93 -11.80
CA ILE A 204 -22.53 14.27 -11.64
C ILE A 204 -22.28 14.91 -13.04
N ASP A 205 -23.23 15.36 -13.86
CA ASP A 205 -24.56 15.93 -13.70
C ASP A 205 -25.57 15.38 -14.74
N ASN A 206 -26.84 15.23 -14.32
CA ASN A 206 -28.07 15.53 -15.07
C ASN A 206 -29.27 15.13 -14.21
N ILE A 207 -29.65 16.01 -13.28
CA ILE A 207 -31.05 16.13 -12.88
C ILE A 207 -31.50 17.43 -13.51
N ASP A 208 -32.14 17.33 -14.67
CA ASP A 208 -32.93 18.41 -15.24
C ASP A 208 -34.02 18.78 -14.22
N VAL A 209 -33.79 19.85 -13.47
CA VAL A 209 -34.87 20.64 -12.88
C VAL A 209 -35.24 21.70 -13.91
N SER A 210 -35.81 21.28 -15.04
CA SER A 210 -36.54 22.19 -15.92
C SER A 210 -37.62 21.48 -16.73
N ALA A 211 -38.83 21.43 -16.17
CA ALA A 211 -40.08 21.46 -16.94
C ALA A 211 -41.24 21.86 -16.03
N THR A 212 -42.00 22.88 -16.45
CA THR A 212 -43.17 23.56 -15.83
C THR A 212 -42.86 24.51 -14.65
N ALA A 213 -43.17 25.82 -14.65
CA ALA A 213 -44.06 26.63 -15.48
C ALA A 213 -43.66 28.14 -15.48
N GLN A 214 -43.95 28.80 -16.62
CA GLN A 214 -44.35 30.20 -16.88
C GLN A 214 -43.88 31.39 -15.99
N ASN A 215 -43.26 32.36 -16.68
CA ASN A 215 -43.02 33.79 -16.36
C ASN A 215 -44.35 34.60 -16.18
N PRO A 216 -44.36 35.91 -15.83
CA PRO A 216 -43.30 36.81 -15.29
C PRO A 216 -43.77 37.80 -14.17
N SER A 217 -42.85 38.37 -13.37
CA SER A 217 -42.89 39.81 -13.03
C SER A 217 -41.61 40.36 -12.36
N LYS A 218 -40.88 41.17 -13.13
CA LYS A 218 -40.35 42.51 -12.79
C LYS A 218 -40.16 42.88 -11.31
N LEU A 219 -38.90 43.07 -10.91
CA LEU A 219 -38.44 44.20 -10.06
C LEU A 219 -36.92 44.30 -10.14
N GLU A 220 -36.45 45.37 -10.79
CA GLU A 220 -35.06 45.83 -10.77
C GLU A 220 -34.72 46.37 -9.37
N VAL A 221 -33.62 45.92 -8.77
CA VAL A 221 -32.87 46.73 -7.78
C VAL A 221 -31.37 46.48 -7.97
N LYS A 222 -30.65 47.59 -8.17
CA LYS A 222 -29.18 47.73 -8.29
C LYS A 222 -28.42 47.07 -7.13
N LEU A 223 -27.32 46.37 -7.44
CA LEU A 223 -26.29 46.07 -6.44
C LEU A 223 -25.15 47.09 -6.54
N GLN A 224 -25.02 47.90 -5.49
CA GLN A 224 -23.82 48.64 -5.13
C GLN A 224 -22.82 47.69 -4.45
N THR A 225 -21.54 47.93 -4.70
CA THR A 225 -20.38 47.39 -3.99
C THR A 225 -20.41 47.82 -2.52
N PRO A 226 -20.03 46.93 -1.58
CA PRO A 226 -19.42 47.37 -0.33
C PRO A 226 -17.99 46.85 -0.20
N SER A 227 -17.04 47.78 -0.16
CA SER A 227 -15.79 47.62 0.59
C SER A 227 -16.12 47.50 2.07
N GLU A 228 -15.66 46.44 2.72
CA GLU A 228 -15.46 46.41 4.16
C GLU A 228 -14.06 45.87 4.47
N THR A 229 -13.17 46.79 4.76
CA THR A 229 -11.92 46.58 5.49
C THR A 229 -12.24 46.07 6.90
N LEU A 230 -11.88 44.82 7.19
CA LEU A 230 -11.78 44.31 8.56
C LEU A 230 -10.42 44.74 9.16
N PRO A 231 -10.35 45.14 10.45
CA PRO A 231 -9.12 45.62 11.07
C PRO A 231 -8.10 44.50 11.25
N GLU A 232 -6.85 44.74 10.83
CA GLU A 232 -5.69 43.97 11.26
C GLU A 232 -5.47 44.18 12.77
N GLU A 233 -5.70 43.12 13.55
CA GLU A 233 -5.29 43.04 14.95
C GLU A 233 -3.77 42.82 15.00
N PRO A 234 -2.99 43.60 15.79
CA PRO A 234 -1.54 43.55 15.75
C PRO A 234 -1.02 42.24 16.38
N GLU A 235 -0.33 41.41 15.59
CA GLU A 235 0.34 40.20 16.07
C GLU A 235 1.35 40.55 17.19
N PRO A 236 1.38 39.81 18.31
CA PRO A 236 2.34 40.04 19.38
C PRO A 236 3.78 39.80 18.91
N PRO A 237 4.80 40.39 19.55
CA PRO A 237 6.18 40.32 19.07
C PRO A 237 6.71 38.89 19.21
N ILE A 238 6.74 38.16 18.10
CA ILE A 238 7.22 36.79 18.01
C ILE A 238 8.76 36.79 18.00
N GLU A 239 9.37 36.10 18.96
CA GLU A 239 10.82 35.88 19.03
C GLU A 239 11.30 35.11 17.79
N LYS A 240 11.96 35.82 16.86
CA LYS A 240 12.29 35.31 15.53
C LYS A 240 13.36 34.21 15.62
N PHE A 241 13.05 32.99 15.16
CA PHE A 241 14.04 31.92 15.00
C PHE A 241 15.21 32.40 14.12
N THR A 242 16.42 32.38 14.67
CA THR A 242 17.65 32.76 13.96
C THR A 242 18.44 31.49 13.60
N PRO A 243 18.45 31.08 12.32
CA PRO A 243 19.14 29.86 11.91
C PRO A 243 20.64 29.98 12.14
N LYS A 244 21.27 28.86 12.54
CA LYS A 244 22.71 28.83 12.81
C LYS A 244 23.52 28.89 11.52
N THR A 245 24.66 29.57 11.56
CA THR A 245 25.56 29.64 10.40
C THR A 245 26.45 28.40 10.30
N LEU A 246 26.84 28.03 9.08
CA LEU A 246 27.78 26.92 8.85
C LEU A 246 29.15 27.16 9.53
N LYS A 247 29.56 28.44 9.66
CA LYS A 247 30.81 28.82 10.35
C LYS A 247 30.73 28.51 11.84
N GLU A 248 29.64 28.88 12.51
CA GLU A 248 29.40 28.53 13.91
C GLU A 248 29.36 27.01 14.11
N PHE A 249 28.70 26.29 13.20
CA PHE A 249 28.63 24.83 13.27
C PHE A 249 30.01 24.18 13.15
N LYS A 250 30.88 24.65 12.23
CA LYS A 250 32.24 24.13 12.08
C LYS A 250 33.06 24.30 13.37
N ILE A 251 32.96 25.46 14.03
CA ILE A 251 33.61 25.71 15.33
C ILE A 251 33.06 24.76 16.40
N PHE A 252 31.73 24.58 16.44
CA PHE A 252 31.08 23.64 17.36
C PHE A 252 31.58 22.20 17.18
N CYS A 253 31.68 21.72 15.95
CA CYS A 253 32.20 20.36 15.67
C CYS A 253 33.64 20.20 16.16
N GLN A 254 34.51 21.19 15.90
CA GLN A 254 35.91 21.15 16.34
C GLN A 254 36.03 21.10 17.87
N LYS A 255 35.22 21.87 18.58
CA LYS A 255 35.30 21.97 20.05
C LYS A 255 34.62 20.82 20.78
N ASN A 256 33.46 20.35 20.29
CA ASN A 256 32.56 19.49 21.08
C ASN A 256 32.34 18.07 20.51
N LEU A 257 32.70 17.83 19.25
CA LEU A 257 32.49 16.53 18.59
C LEU A 257 33.80 15.82 18.24
N LEU A 258 34.89 16.55 17.95
CA LEU A 258 36.12 15.96 17.40
C LEU A 258 36.72 14.84 18.25
N SER A 259 36.77 15.00 19.59
CA SER A 259 37.28 13.96 20.50
C SER A 259 36.45 12.68 20.44
N GLU A 260 35.14 12.81 20.38
CA GLU A 260 34.23 11.66 20.29
C GLU A 260 34.27 10.99 18.92
N LEU A 261 34.32 11.78 17.85
CA LEU A 261 34.46 11.25 16.50
C LEU A 261 35.75 10.42 16.34
N LYS A 262 36.84 10.78 17.02
CA LYS A 262 38.06 9.95 17.07
C LYS A 262 37.83 8.61 17.77
N VAL A 263 37.10 8.58 18.88
CA VAL A 263 36.72 7.34 19.58
C VAL A 263 35.85 6.45 18.68
N PHE A 264 34.87 7.05 17.98
CA PHE A 264 34.03 6.32 17.04
C PHE A 264 34.84 5.80 15.84
N GLU A 265 35.79 6.58 15.32
CA GLU A 265 36.65 6.15 14.22
C GLU A 265 37.54 4.96 14.64
N PHE A 266 38.01 4.92 15.88
CA PHE A 266 38.71 3.75 16.42
C PHE A 266 37.81 2.52 16.46
N ARG A 267 36.57 2.66 16.98
CA ARG A 267 35.58 1.57 17.02
C ARG A 267 35.20 1.08 15.61
N ARG A 268 35.10 1.99 14.63
CA ARG A 268 34.84 1.64 13.22
C ARG A 268 35.94 0.73 12.66
N LYS A 269 37.21 1.07 12.90
CA LYS A 269 38.36 0.25 12.48
C LYS A 269 38.37 -1.11 13.15
N GLN A 270 38.03 -1.18 14.43
CA GLN A 270 37.88 -2.45 15.15
C GLN A 270 36.75 -3.30 14.56
N ALA A 271 35.58 -2.70 14.31
CA ALA A 271 34.45 -3.39 13.67
C ALA A 271 34.81 -3.91 12.27
N LEU A 272 35.55 -3.12 11.48
CA LEU A 272 36.04 -3.53 10.16
C LEU A 272 36.94 -4.76 10.28
N LEU A 273 37.88 -4.77 11.23
CA LEU A 273 38.74 -5.93 11.47
C LEU A 273 37.92 -7.15 11.87
N SER A 274 36.97 -7.01 12.80
CA SER A 274 36.08 -8.11 13.22
C SER A 274 35.20 -8.65 12.09
N ILE A 275 34.78 -7.79 11.16
CA ILE A 275 34.00 -8.20 9.99
C ILE A 275 34.88 -8.95 8.98
N ILE A 276 36.12 -8.48 8.77
CA ILE A 276 37.09 -9.20 7.93
C ILE A 276 37.38 -10.59 8.50
N THR A 277 37.63 -10.71 9.81
CA THR A 277 37.85 -12.02 10.44
C THR A 277 36.60 -12.89 10.35
N LEU A 278 35.41 -12.35 10.55
CA LEU A 278 34.14 -13.06 10.37
C LEU A 278 33.96 -13.60 8.94
N HIS A 279 34.30 -12.81 7.91
CA HIS A 279 34.25 -13.26 6.52
C HIS A 279 35.26 -14.37 6.24
N LEU A 280 36.49 -14.26 6.76
CA LEU A 280 37.51 -15.29 6.60
C LEU A 280 37.12 -16.61 7.28
N LEU A 281 36.53 -16.53 8.48
CA LEU A 281 36.02 -17.70 9.20
C LEU A 281 34.88 -18.38 8.42
N PHE A 282 33.93 -17.58 7.91
CA PHE A 282 32.82 -18.10 7.10
C PHE A 282 33.31 -18.75 5.80
N LEU A 283 34.29 -18.14 5.12
CA LEU A 283 34.89 -18.69 3.91
C LEU A 283 35.66 -19.99 4.19
N SER A 284 36.46 -20.03 5.26
CA SER A 284 37.17 -21.25 5.70
C SER A 284 36.18 -22.39 5.97
N PHE A 285 35.10 -22.09 6.68
CA PHE A 285 34.03 -23.05 6.93
C PHE A 285 33.37 -23.54 5.64
N LEU A 286 33.09 -22.64 4.69
CA LEU A 286 32.50 -22.99 3.40
C LEU A 286 33.42 -23.94 2.60
N ILE A 287 34.73 -23.69 2.63
CA ILE A 287 35.73 -24.56 1.98
C ILE A 287 35.78 -25.94 2.65
N ILE A 288 35.85 -25.99 3.99
CA ILE A 288 35.88 -27.25 4.75
C ILE A 288 34.64 -28.08 4.46
N THR A 289 33.47 -27.44 4.51
CA THR A 289 32.22 -28.14 4.23
C THR A 289 32.15 -28.61 2.79
N PHE A 290 32.47 -27.77 1.80
CA PHE A 290 32.49 -28.20 0.40
C PHE A 290 33.41 -29.40 0.17
N LYS A 291 34.59 -29.41 0.82
CA LYS A 291 35.51 -30.55 0.78
C LYS A 291 34.91 -31.80 1.43
N LEU A 292 34.23 -31.66 2.57
CA LEU A 292 33.53 -32.76 3.24
C LEU A 292 32.39 -33.33 2.38
N LEU A 293 31.62 -32.46 1.71
CA LEU A 293 30.57 -32.87 0.76
C LEU A 293 31.17 -33.66 -0.41
N SER A 294 32.29 -33.20 -0.97
CA SER A 294 33.02 -33.92 -2.02
C SER A 294 33.52 -35.29 -1.56
N MET A 295 33.88 -35.47 -0.28
CA MET A 295 34.29 -36.77 0.26
C MET A 295 33.09 -37.72 0.42
N ILE A 296 31.92 -37.22 0.82
CA ILE A 296 30.71 -38.05 0.93
C ILE A 296 30.13 -38.39 -0.46
N SER A 297 30.36 -37.53 -1.45
CA SER A 297 29.95 -37.79 -2.84
C SER A 297 30.86 -38.80 -3.57
N PHE A 298 31.98 -39.20 -2.96
CA PHE A 298 32.99 -40.10 -3.53
C PHE A 298 32.90 -41.49 -2.89
N ASP A 299 31.95 -42.30 -3.33
CA ASP A 299 32.08 -43.77 -3.37
C ASP A 299 30.96 -44.45 -4.21
N ILE A 300 30.44 -43.77 -5.24
CA ILE A 300 29.41 -44.38 -6.12
C ILE A 300 30.08 -45.31 -7.14
N ASN A 301 31.30 -44.99 -7.59
CA ASN A 301 32.00 -45.72 -8.64
C ASN A 301 32.82 -46.92 -8.14
N ASP A 302 33.47 -46.86 -6.98
CA ASP A 302 34.28 -48.00 -6.50
C ASP A 302 33.40 -49.16 -6.01
N TYR A 303 32.17 -48.88 -5.57
CA TYR A 303 31.17 -49.89 -5.26
C TYR A 303 30.43 -50.50 -6.47
N ILE A 304 30.58 -49.94 -7.68
CA ILE A 304 30.04 -50.57 -8.91
C ILE A 304 30.95 -51.73 -9.34
N TYR A 305 32.19 -51.79 -8.86
CA TYR A 305 33.15 -52.84 -9.20
C TYR A 305 33.30 -53.95 -8.15
N ILE A 306 32.61 -53.88 -7.01
CA ILE A 306 32.56 -54.99 -6.03
C ILE A 306 31.30 -55.84 -6.30
N GLU A 307 31.23 -56.42 -7.49
CA GLU A 307 30.43 -57.63 -7.76
C GLU A 307 31.39 -58.70 -8.27
N GLU A 308 32.16 -59.30 -7.37
CA GLU A 308 32.56 -60.70 -7.57
C GLU A 308 31.35 -61.58 -7.23
N PRO A 309 30.81 -62.37 -8.18
CA PRO A 309 29.65 -63.21 -7.95
C PRO A 309 30.11 -64.54 -7.34
N SER A 310 30.39 -64.59 -6.04
CA SER A 310 30.82 -65.87 -5.44
C SER A 310 30.38 -66.18 -4.00
N LEU A 311 29.56 -65.37 -3.33
CA LEU A 311 29.19 -65.68 -1.92
C LEU A 311 27.72 -65.56 -1.51
N PHE A 312 26.77 -65.32 -2.41
CA PHE A 312 25.34 -65.27 -2.04
C PHE A 312 24.46 -66.10 -2.97
N GLU A 313 24.50 -67.42 -2.79
CA GLU A 313 23.72 -68.36 -3.60
C GLU A 313 22.27 -68.55 -3.14
N ASN A 314 21.71 -67.78 -2.18
CA ASN A 314 20.30 -68.01 -1.78
C ASN A 314 19.45 -66.83 -1.27
N HIS A 315 19.93 -65.59 -1.23
CA HIS A 315 19.05 -64.44 -0.96
C HIS A 315 19.53 -63.22 -1.75
N SER A 316 19.02 -63.07 -2.98
CA SER A 316 19.26 -61.88 -3.79
C SER A 316 18.52 -60.69 -3.18
N THR A 317 19.20 -59.86 -2.38
CA THR A 317 18.73 -58.50 -2.18
C THR A 317 18.68 -57.84 -3.56
N PRO A 318 17.53 -57.30 -4.01
CA PRO A 318 17.43 -56.79 -5.36
C PRO A 318 18.41 -55.63 -5.53
N ILE A 319 19.20 -55.63 -6.61
CA ILE A 319 20.10 -54.52 -7.00
C ILE A 319 19.38 -53.16 -6.90
N ALA A 320 18.07 -53.13 -7.21
CA ALA A 320 17.21 -51.96 -7.04
C ALA A 320 17.11 -51.45 -5.59
N VAL A 321 17.08 -52.32 -4.58
CA VAL A 321 17.02 -51.95 -3.16
C VAL A 321 18.33 -51.29 -2.71
N VAL A 322 19.48 -51.82 -3.12
CA VAL A 322 20.80 -51.23 -2.83
C VAL A 322 20.93 -49.85 -3.50
N PHE A 323 20.48 -49.73 -4.76
CA PHE A 323 20.47 -48.46 -5.49
C PHE A 323 19.57 -47.40 -4.82
N ILE A 324 18.36 -47.78 -4.40
CA ILE A 324 17.43 -46.89 -3.69
C ILE A 324 18.02 -46.44 -2.35
N CYS A 325 18.60 -47.35 -1.57
CA CYS A 325 19.26 -47.02 -0.31
C CYS A 325 20.41 -46.01 -0.50
N LYS A 326 21.22 -46.16 -1.56
CA LYS A 326 22.30 -45.20 -1.89
C LYS A 326 21.77 -43.81 -2.25
N ILE A 327 20.70 -43.72 -3.04
CA ILE A 327 20.05 -42.44 -3.36
C ILE A 327 19.53 -41.78 -2.07
N ILE A 328 18.90 -42.54 -1.18
CA ILE A 328 18.39 -42.03 0.09
C ILE A 328 19.53 -41.49 0.96
N ILE A 329 20.65 -42.22 1.07
CA ILE A 329 21.83 -41.79 1.82
C ILE A 329 22.44 -40.52 1.22
N PHE A 330 22.58 -40.45 -0.10
CA PHE A 330 23.09 -39.27 -0.80
C PHE A 330 22.20 -38.03 -0.58
N LEU A 331 20.87 -38.19 -0.72
CA LEU A 331 19.90 -37.13 -0.47
C LEU A 331 19.93 -36.69 1.00
N PHE A 332 20.00 -37.63 1.94
CA PHE A 332 20.06 -37.34 3.37
C PHE A 332 21.36 -36.61 3.77
N SER A 333 22.49 -37.00 3.17
CA SER A 333 23.78 -36.33 3.37
C SER A 333 23.77 -34.92 2.79
N SER A 334 23.32 -34.77 1.54
CA SER A 334 23.18 -33.47 0.87
C SER A 334 22.24 -32.53 1.64
N PHE A 335 21.18 -33.09 2.21
CA PHE A 335 20.23 -32.38 3.06
C PHE A 335 20.87 -31.88 4.36
N SER A 336 21.61 -32.74 5.05
CA SER A 336 22.29 -32.41 6.30
C SER A 336 23.34 -31.32 6.08
N TYR A 337 24.06 -31.38 4.95
CA TYR A 337 24.98 -30.34 4.52
C TYR A 337 24.28 -28.99 4.34
N LEU A 338 23.18 -28.99 3.58
CA LEU A 338 22.41 -27.78 3.33
C LEU A 338 21.94 -27.15 4.64
N LEU A 339 21.41 -27.94 5.58
CA LEU A 339 20.99 -27.44 6.89
C LEU A 339 22.14 -26.80 7.68
N CYS A 340 23.32 -27.43 7.65
CA CYS A 340 24.52 -26.90 8.30
C CYS A 340 24.97 -25.56 7.67
N PHE A 341 24.99 -25.49 6.33
CA PHE A 341 25.27 -24.25 5.60
C PHE A 341 24.28 -23.14 5.96
N LEU A 342 22.98 -23.46 6.00
CA LEU A 342 21.92 -22.50 6.33
C LEU A 342 22.08 -21.94 7.75
N LEU A 343 22.38 -22.81 8.71
CA LEU A 343 22.61 -22.41 10.11
C LEU A 343 23.82 -21.48 10.21
N LEU A 344 24.91 -21.76 9.50
CA LEU A 344 26.11 -20.94 9.56
C LEU A 344 26.01 -19.65 8.76
N PHE A 345 25.27 -19.66 7.65
CA PHE A 345 24.90 -18.45 6.95
C PHE A 345 24.06 -17.52 7.85
N TRP A 346 23.11 -18.08 8.60
CA TRP A 346 22.34 -17.32 9.58
C TRP A 346 23.21 -16.75 10.70
N ILE A 347 24.08 -17.57 11.30
CA ILE A 347 25.03 -17.13 12.33
C ILE A 347 25.92 -15.99 11.81
N TRP A 348 26.42 -16.13 10.58
CA TRP A 348 27.25 -15.13 9.94
C TRP A 348 26.50 -13.79 9.76
N ILE A 349 25.25 -13.80 9.31
CA ILE A 349 24.41 -12.59 9.22
C ILE A 349 24.17 -11.97 10.60
N PHE A 350 23.84 -12.80 11.59
CA PHE A 350 23.58 -12.34 12.96
C PHE A 350 24.81 -11.62 13.56
N PHE A 351 26.00 -12.21 13.45
CA PHE A 351 27.23 -11.58 13.92
C PHE A 351 27.59 -10.33 13.12
N TYR A 352 27.44 -10.34 11.79
CA TYR A 352 27.66 -9.16 10.95
C TYR A 352 26.78 -7.99 11.42
N SER A 353 25.47 -8.23 11.55
CA SER A 353 24.49 -7.24 12.01
C SER A 353 24.83 -6.73 13.42
N THR A 354 25.21 -7.62 14.34
CA THR A 354 25.52 -7.26 15.72
C THR A 354 26.77 -6.38 15.82
N ILE A 355 27.85 -6.74 15.11
CA ILE A 355 29.09 -5.96 15.08
C ILE A 355 28.83 -4.56 14.54
N LEU A 356 28.08 -4.45 13.44
CA LEU A 356 27.83 -3.15 12.83
C LEU A 356 26.88 -2.28 13.66
N GLN A 357 25.82 -2.87 14.21
CA GLN A 357 24.89 -2.17 15.10
C GLN A 357 25.58 -1.67 16.37
N GLY A 358 26.50 -2.45 16.95
CA GLY A 358 27.27 -2.05 18.14
C GLY A 358 28.13 -0.80 17.91
N PHE A 359 28.66 -0.62 16.69
CA PHE A 359 29.35 0.60 16.30
C PHE A 359 28.40 1.75 15.97
N SER A 360 27.32 1.46 15.24
CA SER A 360 26.39 2.45 14.69
C SER A 360 25.51 3.12 15.74
N ALA A 361 24.89 2.33 16.64
CA ALA A 361 23.82 2.81 17.52
C ALA A 361 24.28 3.94 18.45
N ALA A 362 25.48 3.81 19.02
CA ALA A 362 26.05 4.82 19.91
C ALA A 362 26.49 6.10 19.17
N PHE A 363 26.90 5.98 17.92
CA PHE A 363 27.32 7.11 17.10
C PHE A 363 26.14 8.00 16.74
N THR A 364 25.10 7.42 16.12
CA THR A 364 23.96 8.18 15.61
C THR A 364 23.26 8.91 16.75
N TYR A 365 23.00 8.25 17.88
CA TYR A 365 22.37 8.86 19.05
C TYR A 365 23.16 10.06 19.59
N LYS A 366 24.45 9.86 19.92
CA LYS A 366 25.23 10.86 20.63
C LYS A 366 25.53 12.10 19.78
N ILE A 367 25.76 11.89 18.48
CA ILE A 367 26.05 12.96 17.54
C ILE A 367 24.77 13.74 17.19
N SER A 368 23.66 13.04 16.91
CA SER A 368 22.39 13.69 16.56
C SER A 368 21.86 14.57 17.69
N GLU A 369 21.87 14.08 18.94
CA GLU A 369 21.42 14.83 20.12
C GLU A 369 22.24 16.10 20.34
N LYS A 370 23.58 16.02 20.19
CA LYS A 370 24.46 17.17 20.34
C LYS A 370 24.27 18.22 19.25
N ILE A 371 24.13 17.79 17.99
CA ILE A 371 23.85 18.71 16.88
C ILE A 371 22.48 19.35 17.08
N PHE A 372 21.47 18.57 17.47
CA PHE A 372 20.14 19.08 17.78
C PHE A 372 20.19 20.13 18.90
N THR A 373 20.88 19.83 20.01
CA THR A 373 21.03 20.76 21.14
C THR A 373 21.72 22.06 20.73
N PHE A 374 22.68 21.99 19.80
CA PHE A 374 23.34 23.17 19.24
C PHE A 374 22.40 24.03 18.38
N VAL A 375 21.53 23.40 17.58
CA VAL A 375 20.52 24.09 16.76
C VAL A 375 19.40 24.67 17.65
N ASN A 376 18.93 23.92 18.64
CA ASN A 376 17.81 24.25 19.52
C ASN A 376 18.23 25.07 20.75
N LYS A 377 18.89 26.21 20.55
CA LYS A 377 19.38 27.06 21.65
C LYS A 377 18.25 27.58 22.56
N ASN A 378 17.06 27.80 22.00
CA ASN A 378 15.92 28.37 22.73
C ASN A 378 15.21 27.34 23.62
N LYS A 379 15.56 26.05 23.53
CA LYS A 379 14.94 24.93 24.28
C LYS A 379 13.42 24.78 24.05
N ASN A 380 12.91 25.35 22.96
CA ASN A 380 11.48 25.32 22.63
C ASN A 380 11.05 24.01 21.95
N LEU A 381 12.02 23.25 21.45
CA LEU A 381 11.82 21.93 20.87
C LEU A 381 12.35 20.84 21.81
N LYS A 382 11.72 19.68 21.79
CA LYS A 382 12.13 18.48 22.52
C LYS A 382 12.51 17.40 21.51
N TYR A 383 13.59 16.69 21.80
CA TYR A 383 14.13 15.60 20.99
C TYR A 383 13.86 14.29 21.70
N LEU A 384 13.06 13.41 21.09
CA LEU A 384 12.79 12.07 21.60
C LEU A 384 13.55 11.04 20.75
N THR A 385 14.29 10.20 21.46
CA THR A 385 15.18 9.18 20.90
C THR A 385 14.60 7.78 21.00
N SER A 386 13.62 7.58 21.88
CA SER A 386 12.79 6.39 21.97
C SER A 386 11.34 6.83 21.91
N CYS A 387 10.70 6.61 20.77
CA CYS A 387 9.28 6.89 20.62
C CYS A 387 8.46 5.82 21.34
N SER A 388 7.40 6.23 22.02
CA SER A 388 6.40 5.30 22.55
C SER A 388 5.63 4.64 21.39
N LYS A 389 4.88 3.57 21.69
CA LYS A 389 3.95 3.00 20.71
C LYS A 389 2.92 4.04 20.24
N GLU A 390 2.50 4.93 21.14
CA GLU A 390 1.57 6.01 20.87
C GLU A 390 2.14 7.07 19.91
N ASP A 391 3.41 7.46 20.07
CA ASP A 391 4.09 8.39 19.15
C ASP A 391 4.23 7.81 17.74
N SER A 392 4.43 6.48 17.67
CA SER A 392 4.51 5.75 16.41
C SER A 392 3.16 5.70 15.71
N GLU A 393 2.10 5.37 16.45
CA GLU A 393 0.72 5.41 15.94
C GLU A 393 0.30 6.81 15.51
N ASN A 394 0.68 7.85 16.27
CA ASN A 394 0.42 9.24 15.91
C ASN A 394 1.11 9.63 14.60
N THR A 395 2.38 9.26 14.43
CA THR A 395 3.14 9.50 13.18
C THR A 395 2.49 8.80 11.98
N ILE A 396 2.06 7.55 12.16
CA ILE A 396 1.33 6.78 11.14
C ILE A 396 -0.01 7.44 10.80
N ASN A 397 -0.78 7.82 11.81
CA ASN A 397 -2.07 8.50 11.64
C ASN A 397 -1.89 9.84 10.91
N CYS A 398 -0.86 10.61 11.27
CA CYS A 398 -0.53 11.87 10.61
C CYS A 398 -0.11 11.65 9.15
N PHE A 399 0.69 10.63 8.88
CA PHE A 399 1.09 10.26 7.52
C PHE A 399 -0.12 9.89 6.67
N GLN A 400 -1.05 9.09 7.19
CA GLN A 400 -2.29 8.71 6.50
C GLN A 400 -3.25 9.90 6.31
N HIS A 401 -3.41 10.72 7.35
CA HIS A 401 -4.25 11.92 7.36
C HIS A 401 -3.75 12.96 6.36
N SER A 402 -2.42 13.08 6.17
CA SER A 402 -1.83 13.97 5.18
C SER A 402 -2.30 13.71 3.75
N GLN A 403 -2.71 12.48 3.43
CA GLN A 403 -3.09 12.07 2.08
C GLN A 403 -2.02 12.23 0.99
N LEU A 404 -0.78 12.56 1.37
CA LEU A 404 0.31 12.83 0.43
C LEU A 404 0.64 11.63 -0.44
N PHE A 405 0.65 10.43 0.13
CA PHE A 405 1.08 9.20 -0.55
C PHE A 405 -0.07 8.20 -0.76
N LYS A 406 -1.29 8.69 -1.04
CA LYS A 406 -2.45 7.86 -1.39
C LYS A 406 -2.35 7.43 -2.86
N GLY A 407 -1.94 6.19 -3.10
CA GLY A 407 -1.82 5.58 -4.44
C GLY A 407 -2.73 4.35 -4.62
N LEU A 408 -2.46 3.56 -5.66
CA LEU A 408 -3.12 2.25 -5.86
C LEU A 408 -2.83 1.28 -4.70
N ILE A 409 -1.68 1.46 -4.04
CA ILE A 409 -1.25 0.69 -2.90
C ILE A 409 -0.71 1.66 -1.84
N ASN A 410 -1.22 1.57 -0.62
CA ASN A 410 -0.79 2.41 0.50
C ASN A 410 0.35 1.74 1.26
N PRO A 411 1.29 2.51 1.85
CA PRO A 411 2.29 1.93 2.75
C PRO A 411 1.58 1.29 3.94
N ASN A 412 2.07 0.13 4.34
CA ASN A 412 1.60 -0.60 5.50
C ASN A 412 2.72 -0.89 6.51
N ASN A 413 3.96 -0.52 6.18
CA ASN A 413 5.06 -0.41 7.12
C ASN A 413 5.61 1.03 7.10
N ILE A 414 5.65 1.68 8.26
CA ILE A 414 6.16 3.04 8.41
C ILE A 414 7.13 3.01 9.59
N GLU A 415 8.41 3.11 9.27
CA GLU A 415 9.49 3.19 10.26
C GLU A 415 9.86 4.66 10.47
N HIS A 416 10.21 5.02 11.71
CA HIS A 416 10.70 6.35 12.07
C HIS A 416 11.76 6.25 13.18
N ASP A 417 12.75 7.13 13.15
CA ASP A 417 13.96 7.04 13.97
C ASP A 417 14.21 8.29 14.84
N VAL A 418 13.63 9.44 14.49
CA VAL A 418 13.77 10.71 15.21
C VAL A 418 12.42 11.36 15.35
N TYR A 419 12.03 11.78 16.57
CA TYR A 419 10.80 12.56 16.78
C TYR A 419 11.12 13.86 17.52
N VAL A 420 10.87 14.98 16.84
CA VAL A 420 11.03 16.31 17.41
C VAL A 420 9.66 16.97 17.51
N TYR A 421 9.37 17.56 18.66
CA TYR A 421 8.13 18.30 18.87
C TYR A 421 8.35 19.53 19.75
N GLY A 422 7.53 20.55 19.56
CA GLY A 422 7.54 21.74 20.42
C GLY A 422 6.87 22.92 19.73
N LYS A 423 7.16 24.12 20.22
CA LYS A 423 6.57 25.36 19.69
C LYS A 423 7.62 26.21 19.00
N ILE A 424 7.39 26.56 17.74
CA ILE A 424 8.14 27.63 17.07
C ILE A 424 7.15 28.75 16.83
N ASN A 425 7.47 29.94 17.34
CA ASN A 425 6.61 31.12 17.16
C ASN A 425 5.16 30.91 17.67
N GLY A 426 5.00 30.15 18.76
CA GLY A 426 3.68 29.80 19.31
C GLY A 426 2.92 28.71 18.55
N ILE A 427 3.43 28.25 17.40
CA ILE A 427 2.85 27.19 16.57
C ILE A 427 3.43 25.85 17.00
N ASP A 428 2.55 24.90 17.31
CA ASP A 428 2.95 23.51 17.57
C ASP A 428 3.47 22.87 16.28
N ILE A 429 4.72 22.41 16.33
CA ILE A 429 5.41 21.75 15.22
C ILE A 429 5.90 20.40 15.71
N CYS A 430 5.71 19.40 14.87
CA CYS A 430 6.26 18.06 15.02
C CYS A 430 6.94 17.68 13.71
N PHE A 431 8.11 17.05 13.78
CA PHE A 431 8.70 16.41 12.62
C PHE A 431 9.46 15.15 12.98
N SER A 432 9.48 14.24 12.01
CA SER A 432 10.14 12.95 12.13
C SER A 432 10.73 12.54 10.79
N ASN A 433 11.84 11.81 10.83
CA ASN A 433 12.35 11.16 9.64
C ASN A 433 11.63 9.82 9.47
N ILE A 434 10.96 9.66 8.33
CA ILE A 434 10.06 8.55 8.04
C ILE A 434 10.57 7.75 6.85
N ARG A 435 10.46 6.43 6.97
CA ARG A 435 10.61 5.47 5.88
C ARG A 435 9.30 4.69 5.72
N ALA A 436 8.57 4.98 4.65
CA ALA A 436 7.31 4.35 4.32
C ALA A 436 7.51 3.30 3.22
N GLU A 437 7.14 2.05 3.49
CA GLU A 437 7.30 0.90 2.61
C GLU A 437 6.00 0.10 2.45
N LEU A 438 5.94 -0.66 1.35
CA LEU A 438 4.89 -1.64 1.09
C LEU A 438 5.39 -3.07 1.35
N GLU A 439 4.72 -3.75 2.28
CA GLU A 439 4.91 -5.15 2.65
C GLU A 439 3.74 -6.02 2.15
N LEU A 440 4.00 -6.94 1.22
CA LEU A 440 2.97 -7.87 0.73
C LEU A 440 2.94 -9.14 1.58
N LYS A 441 1.80 -9.43 2.21
CA LYS A 441 1.56 -10.65 3.01
C LYS A 441 1.50 -11.90 2.14
N HIS A 442 2.18 -12.97 2.57
CA HIS A 442 2.23 -14.26 1.86
C HIS A 442 1.62 -15.41 2.66
N ASP A 443 0.41 -15.20 3.20
CA ASP A 443 -0.26 -16.20 4.06
C ASP A 443 -0.43 -17.57 3.37
N TRP A 444 -0.49 -17.61 2.02
CA TRP A 444 -0.57 -18.86 1.26
C TRP A 444 0.69 -19.73 1.39
N THR A 445 1.84 -19.17 1.73
CA THR A 445 3.09 -19.95 1.83
C THR A 445 3.28 -20.63 3.18
N ASN A 446 2.39 -20.42 4.15
CA ASN A 446 2.50 -20.98 5.50
C ASN A 446 2.60 -22.51 5.51
N PHE A 447 1.99 -23.21 4.54
CA PHE A 447 2.11 -24.67 4.42
C PHE A 447 3.51 -25.14 3.97
N LEU A 448 4.37 -24.22 3.52
CA LEU A 448 5.77 -24.48 3.19
C LEU A 448 6.70 -24.28 4.41
N ASP A 449 6.17 -23.76 5.51
CA ASP A 449 6.97 -23.56 6.71
C ASP A 449 7.02 -24.83 7.55
N ILE A 450 8.22 -25.17 8.00
CA ILE A 450 8.49 -26.37 8.81
C ILE A 450 7.61 -26.38 10.07
N ILE A 451 7.29 -25.20 10.63
CA ILE A 451 6.44 -25.05 11.83
C ILE A 451 5.01 -25.52 11.58
N PHE A 452 4.44 -25.34 10.38
CA PHE A 452 3.07 -25.75 10.05
C PHE A 452 2.86 -27.27 10.21
N PHE A 453 3.87 -28.07 9.86
CA PHE A 453 3.83 -29.53 10.01
C PHE A 453 4.06 -29.99 11.45
N ILE A 454 4.81 -29.22 12.25
CA ILE A 454 5.05 -29.52 13.67
C ILE A 454 3.78 -29.31 14.52
N VAL A 455 2.98 -28.29 14.20
CA VAL A 455 1.82 -27.86 15.02
C VAL A 455 0.56 -28.70 14.79
N ARG A 456 0.33 -29.24 13.58
CA ARG A 456 -0.87 -30.06 13.24
C ARG A 456 -0.88 -31.47 13.88
N ARG A 457 -0.05 -31.69 14.91
CA ARG A 457 0.32 -32.96 15.50
C ARG A 457 -0.74 -33.58 16.42
N TYR A 458 -1.87 -32.93 16.73
CA TYR A 458 -2.70 -33.34 17.87
C TYR A 458 -4.15 -33.78 17.65
N GLU A 459 -4.79 -33.60 16.50
CA GLU A 459 -6.27 -33.75 16.48
C GLU A 459 -6.87 -34.99 15.79
N THR A 460 -6.09 -35.89 15.17
CA THR A 460 -6.72 -36.91 14.29
C THR A 460 -6.15 -38.30 14.44
N ILE A 461 -6.15 -38.89 15.64
CA ILE A 461 -6.02 -40.35 15.77
C ILE A 461 -6.82 -40.86 16.99
N ILE A 462 -8.09 -41.21 16.80
CA ILE A 462 -8.82 -42.15 17.67
C ILE A 462 -9.40 -43.25 16.78
N GLN A 463 -9.12 -44.50 17.15
CA GLN A 463 -9.63 -45.79 16.63
C GLN A 463 -9.11 -46.28 15.27
N SER A 464 -7.96 -46.97 15.28
CA SER A 464 -7.66 -48.05 14.33
C SER A 464 -6.58 -49.01 14.87
N ASN A 465 -6.51 -50.21 14.29
CA ASN A 465 -5.68 -51.35 14.71
C ASN A 465 -4.17 -50.99 14.77
N ILE A 466 -3.45 -51.47 15.80
CA ILE A 466 -2.07 -51.05 16.13
C ILE A 466 -1.10 -51.24 14.95
N VAL A 467 -1.26 -52.29 14.16
CA VAL A 467 -0.41 -52.57 12.98
C VAL A 467 -0.67 -51.58 11.85
N TYR A 468 -1.93 -51.21 11.60
CA TYR A 468 -2.28 -50.18 10.62
C TYR A 468 -1.78 -48.80 11.06
N LEU A 469 -1.85 -48.49 12.36
CA LEU A 469 -1.27 -47.26 12.92
C LEU A 469 0.26 -47.23 12.75
N PHE A 470 0.94 -48.36 12.93
CA PHE A 470 2.39 -48.46 12.75
C PHE A 470 2.80 -48.28 11.29
N ILE A 471 2.14 -48.99 10.36
CA ILE A 471 2.38 -48.87 8.91
C ILE A 471 2.03 -47.46 8.41
N PHE A 472 0.89 -46.90 8.82
CA PHE A 472 0.49 -45.55 8.49
C PHE A 472 1.46 -44.51 9.05
N SER A 473 1.99 -44.72 10.27
CA SER A 473 3.03 -43.87 10.86
C SER A 473 4.31 -43.90 10.03
N ILE A 474 4.78 -45.08 9.62
CA ILE A 474 5.97 -45.23 8.77
C ILE A 474 5.74 -44.59 7.40
N LEU A 475 4.64 -44.89 6.71
CA LEU A 475 4.31 -44.29 5.40
C LEU A 475 4.17 -42.76 5.49
N ARG A 476 3.66 -42.25 6.60
CA ARG A 476 3.54 -40.81 6.85
C ARG A 476 4.89 -40.16 7.12
N VAL A 477 5.77 -40.79 7.90
CA VAL A 477 7.16 -40.33 8.10
C VAL A 477 7.91 -40.35 6.78
N LEU A 478 7.74 -41.41 5.99
CA LEU A 478 8.33 -41.54 4.65
C LEU A 478 7.81 -40.43 3.72
N SER A 479 6.50 -40.16 3.73
CA SER A 479 5.87 -39.09 2.96
C SER A 479 6.37 -37.70 3.36
N LEU A 480 6.52 -37.43 4.67
CA LEU A 480 7.09 -36.18 5.18
C LEU A 480 8.55 -36.01 4.75
N LEU A 481 9.36 -37.07 4.82
CA LEU A 481 10.77 -37.05 4.46
C LEU A 481 10.99 -36.89 2.95
N ILE A 482 10.17 -37.55 2.12
CA ILE A 482 10.34 -37.60 0.66
C ILE A 482 9.66 -36.44 -0.06
N PHE A 483 8.47 -36.01 0.37
CA PHE A 483 7.69 -35.01 -0.38
C PHE A 483 7.69 -33.63 0.28
N VAL A 484 7.52 -33.58 1.60
CA VAL A 484 7.39 -32.29 2.29
C VAL A 484 8.75 -31.64 2.53
N LEU A 485 9.70 -32.40 3.05
CA LEU A 485 11.02 -31.89 3.42
C LEU A 485 11.78 -31.28 2.21
N PRO A 486 11.86 -31.91 1.02
CA PRO A 486 12.57 -31.30 -0.10
C PRO A 486 11.88 -30.03 -0.60
N PHE A 487 10.54 -29.98 -0.54
CA PHE A 487 9.77 -28.82 -0.99
C PHE A 487 9.91 -27.62 -0.05
N THR A 488 9.87 -27.83 1.26
CA THR A 488 10.13 -26.76 2.25
C THR A 488 11.56 -26.24 2.16
N PHE A 489 12.54 -27.12 1.90
CA PHE A 489 13.93 -26.72 1.70
C PHE A 489 14.16 -25.97 0.39
N SER A 490 13.53 -26.43 -0.71
CA SER A 490 13.55 -25.71 -1.99
C SER A 490 12.96 -24.30 -1.84
N ALA A 491 11.84 -24.17 -1.12
CA ALA A 491 11.26 -22.87 -0.80
C ALA A 491 12.21 -21.99 0.04
N LEU A 492 12.89 -22.56 1.04
CA LEU A 492 13.86 -21.84 1.86
C LEU A 492 15.07 -21.37 1.05
N ILE A 493 15.63 -22.21 0.16
CA ILE A 493 16.69 -21.82 -0.77
C ILE A 493 16.24 -20.65 -1.65
N PHE A 494 15.03 -20.72 -2.21
CA PHE A 494 14.49 -19.63 -3.02
C PHE A 494 14.38 -18.31 -2.24
N ARG A 495 13.89 -18.36 -1.00
CA ARG A 495 13.84 -17.19 -0.10
C ARG A 495 15.23 -16.60 0.16
N ILE A 496 16.25 -17.45 0.31
CA ILE A 496 17.65 -17.00 0.47
C ILE A 496 18.18 -16.33 -0.81
N ILE A 497 17.99 -16.98 -1.97
CA ILE A 497 18.43 -16.43 -3.26
C ILE A 497 17.85 -15.03 -3.47
N LYS A 498 16.59 -14.81 -3.07
CA LYS A 498 15.93 -13.51 -3.15
C LYS A 498 16.55 -12.44 -2.26
N ILE A 499 17.03 -12.76 -1.06
CA ILE A 499 17.62 -11.77 -0.14
C ILE A 499 19.12 -11.52 -0.39
N ILE A 500 19.82 -12.43 -1.08
CA ILE A 500 21.26 -12.30 -1.38
C ILE A 500 21.61 -10.95 -2.02
N PRO A 501 20.90 -10.42 -3.04
CA PRO A 501 21.20 -9.12 -3.62
C PRO A 501 21.17 -7.98 -2.60
N TYR A 502 20.22 -8.01 -1.66
CA TYR A 502 20.13 -7.02 -0.58
C TYR A 502 21.33 -7.11 0.36
N ILE A 503 21.68 -8.32 0.82
CA ILE A 503 22.82 -8.59 1.70
C ILE A 503 24.12 -8.11 1.03
N ILE A 504 24.38 -8.54 -0.21
CA ILE A 504 25.59 -8.19 -0.95
C ILE A 504 25.69 -6.68 -1.12
N ASN A 505 24.61 -6.01 -1.55
CA ASN A 505 24.61 -4.56 -1.73
C ASN A 505 24.90 -3.82 -0.42
N HIS A 506 24.36 -4.28 0.71
CA HIS A 506 24.64 -3.68 2.02
C HIS A 506 26.08 -3.90 2.46
N ILE A 507 26.61 -5.11 2.30
CA ILE A 507 28.02 -5.41 2.61
C ILE A 507 28.95 -4.57 1.73
N LEU A 508 28.76 -4.55 0.41
CA LEU A 508 29.57 -3.77 -0.52
C LEU A 508 29.55 -2.26 -0.23
N ARG A 509 28.41 -1.76 0.27
CA ARG A 509 28.27 -0.36 0.69
C ARG A 509 28.74 -0.12 2.14
N GLY A 510 29.13 -1.14 2.90
CA GLY A 510 29.54 -1.01 4.30
C GLY A 510 28.40 -0.60 5.24
N LYS A 511 27.18 -1.06 4.95
CA LYS A 511 25.94 -0.72 5.65
C LYS A 511 25.43 -1.90 6.49
N ASN A 512 24.55 -1.59 7.45
CA ASN A 512 23.97 -2.61 8.32
C ASN A 512 23.00 -3.50 7.53
N ILE A 513 23.00 -4.79 7.83
CA ILE A 513 21.95 -5.70 7.36
C ILE A 513 20.87 -5.70 8.44
N GLU A 514 19.64 -5.32 8.11
CA GLU A 514 18.54 -5.37 9.06
C GLU A 514 18.21 -6.84 9.37
N TYR A 515 18.69 -7.37 10.49
CA TYR A 515 18.43 -8.76 10.88
C TYR A 515 16.92 -9.09 10.93
N LYS A 516 16.09 -8.14 11.37
CA LYS A 516 14.62 -8.29 11.35
C LYS A 516 14.05 -8.54 9.94
N LYS A 517 14.66 -7.93 8.92
CA LYS A 517 14.30 -8.16 7.52
C LYS A 517 14.67 -9.57 7.09
N PHE A 518 15.87 -10.04 7.46
CA PHE A 518 16.26 -11.43 7.23
C PHE A 518 15.30 -12.41 7.92
N GLU A 519 14.98 -12.18 9.19
CA GLU A 519 14.06 -13.02 9.96
C GLU A 519 12.66 -13.05 9.33
N SER A 520 12.11 -11.91 8.93
CA SER A 520 10.76 -11.81 8.38
C SER A 520 10.63 -12.35 6.95
N GLU A 521 11.61 -12.12 6.07
CA GLU A 521 11.53 -12.56 4.66
C GLU A 521 12.05 -13.99 4.44
N VAL A 522 13.04 -14.44 5.23
CA VAL A 522 13.66 -15.77 5.04
C VAL A 522 13.10 -16.80 6.01
N LEU A 523 13.13 -16.52 7.32
CA LEU A 523 12.75 -17.49 8.35
C LEU A 523 11.23 -17.61 8.48
N LYS A 524 10.53 -16.48 8.55
CA LYS A 524 9.08 -16.44 8.76
C LYS A 524 8.27 -16.32 7.46
N ASN A 525 8.89 -15.82 6.38
CA ASN A 525 8.27 -15.52 5.08
C ASN A 525 6.90 -14.81 5.17
N GLN A 526 6.74 -13.95 6.17
CA GLN A 526 5.44 -13.32 6.45
C GLN A 526 5.09 -12.29 5.39
N PHE A 527 6.09 -11.54 4.94
CA PHE A 527 5.90 -10.43 4.02
C PHE A 527 7.02 -10.34 2.99
N THR A 528 6.78 -9.64 1.89
CA THR A 528 7.84 -9.16 0.99
C THR A 528 7.78 -7.65 0.88
N ARG A 529 8.87 -6.98 1.27
CA ARG A 529 9.05 -5.54 1.03
C ARG A 529 9.28 -5.32 -0.46
N THR A 530 8.27 -4.75 -1.12
CA THR A 530 8.22 -4.70 -2.59
C THR A 530 8.62 -3.32 -3.13
N SER A 531 8.35 -2.23 -2.39
CA SER A 531 8.66 -0.86 -2.85
C SER A 531 8.81 0.14 -1.72
N LEU A 532 9.83 1.02 -1.82
CA LEU A 532 9.99 2.23 -1.02
C LEU A 532 9.03 3.30 -1.57
N ILE A 533 8.10 3.78 -0.74
CA ILE A 533 7.09 4.78 -1.14
C ILE A 533 7.58 6.18 -0.82
N PHE A 534 8.15 6.38 0.36
CA PHE A 534 8.72 7.66 0.77
C PHE A 534 9.87 7.43 1.76
N LYS A 535 10.90 8.25 1.64
CA LYS A 535 11.97 8.35 2.63
C LYS A 535 12.41 9.80 2.80
N GLY A 536 12.37 10.29 4.03
CA GLY A 536 12.86 11.62 4.37
C GLY A 536 12.11 12.27 5.52
N LEU A 537 12.26 13.58 5.66
CA LEU A 537 11.63 14.32 6.74
C LEU A 537 10.15 14.54 6.49
N PHE A 538 9.33 14.26 7.50
CA PHE A 538 7.90 14.50 7.52
C PHE A 538 7.56 15.44 8.66
N PHE A 539 6.99 16.59 8.32
CA PHE A 539 6.58 17.66 9.22
C PHE A 539 5.06 17.70 9.33
N LYS A 540 4.60 18.07 10.52
CA LYS A 540 3.23 18.43 10.85
C LYS A 540 3.25 19.74 11.62
N ALA A 541 2.40 20.67 11.23
CA ALA A 541 2.16 21.89 11.99
C ALA A 541 0.68 22.28 11.90
N LYS A 542 0.21 23.03 12.90
CA LYS A 542 -1.11 23.65 12.84
C LYS A 542 -1.12 24.75 11.79
N PHE A 543 -2.07 24.70 10.87
CA PHE A 543 -2.32 25.74 9.89
C PHE A 543 -3.29 26.76 10.49
N ASN A 544 -3.10 28.05 10.18
CA ASN A 544 -3.87 29.14 10.76
C ASN A 544 -5.29 29.28 10.18
N LYS A 545 -5.66 28.42 9.22
CA LYS A 545 -6.98 28.41 8.57
C LYS A 545 -7.59 27.03 8.77
N ASN A 546 -8.91 27.00 8.92
CA ASN A 546 -9.68 25.76 8.98
C ASN A 546 -10.23 25.46 7.59
N LEU A 547 -9.78 24.36 7.00
CA LEU A 547 -10.04 24.01 5.60
C LEU A 547 -11.18 23.02 5.50
N ARG A 548 -12.05 23.22 4.51
CA ARG A 548 -13.17 22.33 4.21
C ARG A 548 -12.80 21.27 3.19
N THR A 549 -11.82 21.56 2.35
CA THR A 549 -11.31 20.67 1.30
C THR A 549 -9.82 20.42 1.43
N VAL A 550 -9.36 19.35 0.80
CA VAL A 550 -7.94 18.99 0.82
C VAL A 550 -7.23 19.61 -0.37
N THR A 551 -6.09 20.26 -0.11
CA THR A 551 -5.18 20.75 -1.15
C THR A 551 -3.82 20.07 -1.03
N ILE A 552 -3.35 19.44 -2.10
CA ILE A 552 -2.08 18.73 -2.18
C ILE A 552 -1.19 19.40 -3.23
N VAL A 553 0.03 19.75 -2.83
CA VAL A 553 1.10 20.21 -3.70
C VAL A 553 2.11 19.10 -3.89
N GLN A 554 2.25 18.63 -5.12
CA GLN A 554 3.17 17.57 -5.49
C GLN A 554 4.29 18.13 -6.37
N PRO A 555 5.56 17.74 -6.17
CA PRO A 555 6.65 18.19 -7.03
C PRO A 555 6.54 17.56 -8.43
N LYS A 556 6.74 18.36 -9.47
CA LYS A 556 6.95 17.89 -10.85
C LYS A 556 8.40 17.42 -10.93
N ALA A 557 8.61 16.10 -10.95
CA ALA A 557 9.89 15.54 -10.53
C ALA A 557 11.06 15.81 -11.49
N ILE A 558 12.24 15.96 -10.87
CA ILE A 558 13.58 15.85 -11.47
C ILE A 558 13.98 14.37 -11.65
N ASN A 559 13.43 13.46 -10.83
CA ASN A 559 13.50 11.99 -10.94
C ASN A 559 12.22 11.42 -10.29
N ALA A 560 11.17 11.14 -11.06
CA ALA A 560 9.91 10.62 -10.49
C ALA A 560 10.09 9.16 -10.08
N ASN A 561 9.99 8.86 -8.78
CA ASN A 561 9.70 7.49 -8.35
C ASN A 561 8.36 7.08 -8.98
N ILE A 562 8.40 6.04 -9.82
CA ILE A 562 7.39 5.69 -10.85
C ILE A 562 6.08 5.14 -10.23
N HIS A 563 5.97 5.12 -8.90
CA HIS A 563 4.74 4.83 -8.19
C HIS A 563 3.81 6.05 -8.30
N ALA A 564 3.20 6.25 -9.47
CA ALA A 564 2.28 7.32 -9.78
C ALA A 564 1.32 7.57 -8.60
N LEU A 565 1.53 8.68 -7.87
CA LEU A 565 0.58 9.22 -6.91
C LEU A 565 -0.69 9.57 -7.67
N ASN A 566 -1.58 8.60 -7.81
CA ASN A 566 -2.88 8.81 -8.40
C ASN A 566 -3.78 9.42 -7.35
N HIS A 567 -3.76 10.75 -7.25
CA HIS A 567 -4.83 11.51 -6.62
C HIS A 567 -6.09 11.49 -7.48
N ALA A 568 -6.47 10.37 -8.11
CA ALA A 568 -7.48 10.27 -9.16
C ALA A 568 -8.88 10.77 -8.77
N LYS A 569 -9.13 11.03 -7.48
CA LYS A 569 -10.34 11.69 -6.96
C LYS A 569 -10.28 13.24 -6.97
N LYS A 570 -9.08 13.82 -7.05
CA LYS A 570 -8.82 15.27 -6.91
C LYS A 570 -8.55 15.91 -8.26
N GLN A 571 -9.11 17.10 -8.46
CA GLN A 571 -8.91 17.86 -9.68
C GLN A 571 -7.53 18.52 -9.69
N VAL A 572 -6.92 18.62 -10.87
CA VAL A 572 -5.68 19.39 -11.06
C VAL A 572 -6.03 20.88 -11.10
N ILE A 573 -5.45 21.65 -10.19
CA ILE A 573 -5.73 23.07 -10.03
C ILE A 573 -4.60 23.86 -10.69
N LYS A 574 -4.95 24.69 -11.67
CA LYS A 574 -4.00 25.60 -12.32
C LYS A 574 -3.93 26.91 -11.55
N LEU A 575 -2.71 27.23 -11.12
CA LEU A 575 -2.38 28.48 -10.43
C LEU A 575 -1.68 29.44 -11.39
N GLU A 576 -1.76 30.73 -11.08
CA GLU A 576 -1.27 31.81 -11.96
C GLU A 576 0.23 32.05 -11.82
N ASP A 577 0.87 31.54 -10.77
CA ASP A 577 2.30 31.69 -10.54
C ASP A 577 3.11 30.76 -11.49
N PRO A 578 3.88 31.32 -12.45
CA PRO A 578 4.56 30.51 -13.46
C PRO A 578 5.75 29.73 -12.90
N GLU A 579 6.45 30.26 -11.89
CA GLU A 579 7.62 29.61 -11.29
C GLU A 579 7.20 28.43 -10.42
N PHE A 580 6.13 28.60 -9.65
CA PHE A 580 5.50 27.54 -8.87
C PHE A 580 4.91 26.47 -9.79
N ALA A 581 4.15 26.86 -10.82
CA ALA A 581 3.56 25.93 -11.76
C ALA A 581 4.62 25.12 -12.55
N LYS A 582 5.84 25.64 -12.72
CA LYS A 582 6.96 24.90 -13.31
C LYS A 582 7.46 23.78 -12.40
N LEU A 583 7.52 24.01 -11.09
CA LEU A 583 8.10 23.09 -10.11
C LEU A 583 7.08 22.14 -9.48
N PHE A 584 5.79 22.49 -9.47
CA PHE A 584 4.75 21.76 -8.75
C PHE A 584 3.47 21.54 -9.57
N THR A 585 2.76 20.47 -9.24
CA THR A 585 1.37 20.20 -9.63
C THR A 585 0.50 20.27 -8.38
N VAL A 586 -0.62 20.99 -8.47
CA VAL A 586 -1.57 21.09 -7.36
C VAL A 586 -2.79 20.24 -7.67
N TYR A 587 -3.20 19.46 -6.68
CA TYR A 587 -4.42 18.68 -6.68
C TYR A 587 -5.30 19.17 -5.53
N GLY A 588 -6.59 19.33 -5.73
CA GLY A 588 -7.51 19.63 -4.63
C GLY A 588 -8.93 19.22 -4.93
N ASP A 589 -9.80 19.32 -3.93
CA ASP A 589 -11.23 19.07 -4.12
C ASP A 589 -11.95 20.35 -4.61
N ASP A 590 -11.50 21.54 -4.18
CA ASP A 590 -12.06 22.83 -4.59
C ASP A 590 -11.02 23.82 -5.14
N GLN A 591 -11.36 24.49 -6.24
CA GLN A 591 -10.46 25.41 -6.93
C GLN A 591 -10.30 26.77 -6.24
N ILE A 592 -11.31 27.21 -5.48
CA ILE A 592 -11.32 28.51 -4.83
C ILE A 592 -10.52 28.42 -3.52
N GLU A 593 -10.82 27.42 -2.71
CA GLU A 593 -10.14 27.18 -1.43
C GLU A 593 -8.65 26.88 -1.64
N ALA A 594 -8.27 26.12 -2.68
CA ALA A 594 -6.86 25.88 -3.00
C ALA A 594 -6.09 27.18 -3.31
N ARG A 595 -6.70 28.15 -4.00
CA ARG A 595 -6.08 29.48 -4.26
C ARG A 595 -6.01 30.32 -3.00
N TYR A 596 -6.95 30.15 -2.09
CA TYR A 596 -6.94 30.82 -0.78
C TYR A 596 -5.88 30.24 0.17
N VAL A 597 -5.64 28.93 0.11
CA VAL A 597 -4.58 28.24 0.85
C VAL A 597 -3.21 28.60 0.29
N LEU A 598 -3.04 28.50 -1.03
CA LEU A 598 -1.80 28.78 -1.74
C LEU A 598 -1.76 30.25 -2.18
N SER A 599 -1.63 31.15 -1.19
CA SER A 599 -1.38 32.57 -1.46
C SER A 599 -0.06 32.76 -2.22
N THR A 600 0.06 33.86 -2.96
CA THR A 600 1.28 34.22 -3.71
C THR A 600 2.53 34.18 -2.84
N ASN A 601 2.47 34.78 -1.65
CA ASN A 601 3.58 34.76 -0.67
C ASN A 601 3.96 33.34 -0.24
N LEU A 602 2.97 32.45 -0.01
CA LEU A 602 3.26 31.07 0.37
C LEU A 602 3.88 30.28 -0.79
N MET A 603 3.36 30.47 -2.02
CA MET A 603 3.94 29.88 -3.22
C MET A 603 5.40 30.32 -3.42
N ASP A 604 5.70 31.61 -3.28
CA ASP A 604 7.06 32.15 -3.36
C ASP A 604 7.98 31.51 -2.31
N LYS A 605 7.52 31.38 -1.06
CA LYS A 605 8.26 30.72 0.01
C LYS A 605 8.55 29.25 -0.33
N ILE A 606 7.57 28.52 -0.87
CA ILE A 606 7.73 27.11 -1.27
C ILE A 606 8.73 27.00 -2.43
N VAL A 607 8.64 27.88 -3.45
CA VAL A 607 9.57 27.92 -4.59
C VAL A 607 11.00 28.19 -4.12
N ASN A 608 11.19 29.21 -3.28
CA ASN A 608 12.49 29.56 -2.73
C ASN A 608 13.06 28.43 -1.86
N PHE A 609 12.21 27.78 -1.07
CA PHE A 609 12.60 26.61 -0.28
C PHE A 609 13.01 25.43 -1.16
N ARG A 610 12.28 25.15 -2.24
CA ARG A 610 12.62 24.11 -3.23
C ARG A 610 13.92 24.40 -3.96
N LYS A 611 14.17 25.65 -4.33
CA LYS A 611 15.41 26.09 -4.99
C LYS A 611 16.61 25.98 -4.04
N LYS A 612 16.44 26.36 -2.76
CA LYS A 612 17.47 26.28 -1.72
C LYS A 612 17.85 24.85 -1.38
N THR A 613 16.87 23.96 -1.22
CA THR A 613 17.08 22.56 -0.81
C THR A 613 17.48 21.66 -1.97
N ASN A 614 17.05 22.01 -3.18
CA ASN A 614 17.11 21.15 -4.35
C ASN A 614 16.53 19.73 -4.14
N ARG A 615 15.57 19.56 -3.20
CA ARG A 615 14.92 18.27 -2.87
C ARG A 615 13.45 18.28 -3.25
N ASN A 616 12.88 17.12 -3.60
CA ASN A 616 11.44 17.03 -3.84
C ASN A 616 10.69 17.30 -2.53
N ILE A 617 9.73 18.21 -2.59
CA ILE A 617 8.91 18.63 -1.45
C ILE A 617 7.45 18.38 -1.79
N TYR A 618 6.78 17.65 -0.92
CA TYR A 618 5.36 17.35 -0.99
C TYR A 618 4.67 18.11 0.14
N ILE A 619 3.54 18.76 -0.14
CA ILE A 619 2.81 19.54 0.87
C ILE A 619 1.35 19.16 0.80
N SER A 620 0.70 18.98 1.95
CA SER A 620 -0.73 18.76 2.03
C SER A 620 -1.34 19.65 3.09
N PHE A 621 -2.51 20.18 2.76
CA PHE A 621 -3.34 20.97 3.63
C PHE A 621 -4.66 20.23 3.81
N VAL A 622 -4.92 19.80 5.04
CA VAL A 622 -6.08 18.98 5.42
C VAL A 622 -6.60 19.51 6.75
N ASP A 623 -7.89 19.83 6.84
CA ASP A 623 -8.53 20.40 8.02
C ASP A 623 -7.80 21.66 8.53
N ASP A 624 -7.28 21.66 9.76
CA ASP A 624 -6.49 22.75 10.34
C ASP A 624 -4.97 22.43 10.37
N MET A 625 -4.51 21.52 9.52
CA MET A 625 -3.14 21.02 9.52
C MET A 625 -2.43 21.20 8.18
N ILE A 626 -1.14 21.50 8.27
CA ILE A 626 -0.20 21.43 7.15
C ILE A 626 0.80 20.29 7.38
N TYR A 627 0.97 19.47 6.36
CA TYR A 627 1.94 18.39 6.30
C TYR A 627 2.96 18.69 5.22
N ILE A 628 4.24 18.54 5.53
CA ILE A 628 5.33 18.75 4.57
C ILE A 628 6.21 17.50 4.59
N ALA A 629 6.39 16.86 3.44
CA ALA A 629 7.32 15.76 3.29
C ALA A 629 8.47 16.20 2.37
N ILE A 630 9.70 16.13 2.86
CA ILE A 630 10.92 16.49 2.13
C ILE A 630 11.69 15.22 1.87
N GLU A 631 11.82 14.85 0.60
CA GLU A 631 12.56 13.66 0.20
C GLU A 631 14.05 13.80 0.53
N GLU A 632 14.65 12.72 1.04
CA GLU A 632 16.07 12.68 1.33
C GLU A 632 16.88 12.75 0.02
N ALA A 633 17.94 13.59 -0.03
CA ALA A 633 18.76 13.75 -1.23
C ALA A 633 19.64 12.52 -1.55
N VAL A 634 19.73 11.56 -0.62
CA VAL A 634 20.59 10.38 -0.70
C VAL A 634 19.79 9.17 -0.19
N GLU A 635 19.98 7.97 -0.77
CA GLU A 635 19.38 6.71 -0.29
C GLU A 635 19.83 6.27 1.13
N ASN A 636 20.38 7.16 1.96
CA ASN A 636 21.10 6.83 3.18
C ASN A 636 20.64 7.74 4.32
N ASN A 637 20.34 7.15 5.48
CA ASN A 637 20.16 7.92 6.70
C ASN A 637 21.42 8.77 6.92
N ILE A 638 21.30 10.10 6.88
CA ILE A 638 22.44 11.05 6.80
C ILE A 638 23.50 10.82 7.90
N LEU A 639 23.09 10.38 9.10
CA LEU A 639 23.99 10.09 10.22
C LEU A 639 24.19 8.58 10.49
N GLU A 640 23.74 7.70 9.61
CA GLU A 640 24.05 6.28 9.74
C GLU A 640 25.51 6.05 9.33
N PRO A 641 26.36 5.59 10.25
CA PRO A 641 27.78 5.51 9.98
C PRO A 641 28.06 4.34 9.05
N ASN A 642 28.92 4.61 8.06
CA ASN A 642 29.33 3.65 7.05
C ASN A 642 30.64 2.99 7.47
N LEU A 643 30.72 1.66 7.36
CA LEU A 643 31.92 0.92 7.77
C LEU A 643 33.17 1.33 6.99
N TYR A 644 33.03 1.67 5.72
CA TYR A 644 34.14 1.95 4.80
C TYR A 644 34.47 3.44 4.68
N LYS A 645 33.61 4.32 5.20
CA LYS A 645 33.86 5.77 5.22
C LYS A 645 34.23 6.23 6.61
N SER A 646 35.18 7.16 6.68
CA SER A 646 35.59 7.74 7.96
C SER A 646 34.48 8.60 8.58
N VAL A 647 34.23 8.42 9.88
CA VAL A 647 33.29 9.27 10.62
C VAL A 647 33.86 10.65 10.94
N LEU A 648 35.15 10.89 10.66
CA LEU A 648 35.80 12.20 10.79
C LEU A 648 35.45 13.16 9.65
N SER A 649 34.74 12.69 8.63
CA SER A 649 34.33 13.55 7.51
C SER A 649 33.29 14.58 7.97
N PHE A 650 33.48 15.83 7.57
CA PHE A 650 32.53 16.90 7.92
C PHE A 650 31.24 16.86 7.10
N ALA A 651 31.27 16.25 5.91
CA ALA A 651 30.15 16.29 4.97
C ALA A 651 28.83 15.71 5.52
N PRO A 652 28.80 14.51 6.15
CA PRO A 652 27.56 13.98 6.73
C PRO A 652 27.03 14.83 7.89
N LEU A 653 27.93 15.36 8.72
CA LEU A 653 27.56 16.25 9.84
C LEU A 653 26.95 17.55 9.33
N ARG A 654 27.56 18.13 8.29
CA ARG A 654 27.06 19.32 7.60
C ARG A 654 25.68 19.07 7.01
N GLU A 655 25.50 17.96 6.30
CA GLU A 655 24.21 17.64 5.68
C GLU A 655 23.11 17.45 6.72
N TYR A 656 23.42 16.80 7.85
CA TYR A 656 22.46 16.64 8.95
C TYR A 656 22.13 18.00 9.60
N PHE A 657 23.14 18.81 9.87
CA PHE A 657 22.95 20.17 10.40
C PHE A 657 22.14 21.06 9.46
N GLU A 658 22.47 21.06 8.17
CA GLU A 658 21.74 21.82 7.16
C GLU A 658 20.29 21.34 7.11
N THR A 659 20.06 20.03 7.14
CA THR A 659 18.72 19.40 7.14
C THR A 659 17.90 19.77 8.38
N LEU A 660 18.50 19.85 9.58
CA LEU A 660 17.82 20.33 10.79
C LEU A 660 17.56 21.84 10.81
N ASN A 661 18.37 22.61 10.08
CA ASN A 661 18.30 24.07 10.03
C ASN A 661 17.47 24.57 8.83
N LEU A 662 16.95 23.65 8.01
CA LEU A 662 15.90 23.91 7.01
C LEU A 662 14.59 24.25 7.71
#